data_AF-A0A4P9XWS8-F1
#
_entry.id   AF-A0A4P9XWS8-F1
#
_cell.length_a   1.000
_cell.length_b   1.000
_cell.length_c   1.000
_cell.angle_alpha   90.00
_cell.angle_beta   90.00
_cell.angle_gamma   90.00
#
_symmetry.space_group_name_H-M   'P 1'
#
loop_
_entity.id
_entity.type
_entity.pdbx_description
1 polymer ?
#
loop_
_entity_poly.entity_id
_entity_poly.type
_entity_poly.pdbx_seq_one_letter_code
_entity_poly.pdbx_strand_id
1 'polypeptide(L)'
;MSDAQQLLQVFSATIHHDPQVRGQAEAQLEKLKTVPGSLTLVLQLIASPEVEMSARQAASIFFKNRVQRGWKPSDTARHPEIDAQDKEEIKKQMLSALVATPSNIGVQLVACLSVILENEYPANWPQLLPMLQEMLQSNEQKVVHSGLLALREAVKVYQWRAKERREPLNNIIRVAFPLLVNIAQQLLAHDDLEAGEMVKIACKTYFSSSLHELSDEQQEVGSLTTWLTLFLAVVEKDIPVSTLPEDLDEREKHSWWKAKKWAMHCVNRLFARYGNPALLARSNTRYTQFADAFIGEIMPNVLRAYLGQVDKAISTGAWMSQRCIALTCHLLSDRQVSWASTWAIVKPHTDALVARFIFPQLCISAADEELWQDDPVDYINKKADPLEDLRSPTTAATNLLLDLVRDRKKLTFLPILNFVNTTLMTYQQAAPEARNYREKDGALCMMGCLADHMLGKKSPVRAQMEEFVMVHIYPEFRSQVPYLRSRESTTINFCACDTMSKFDGLVFSNEQHPALILEATLACMKDPELPVRAAAAISMQPLAHALMPNTTVRPMMVPHLPTIMQELLSLTNQIDVDALSGVTDEFVETFGEELAPFAVQICQQLRDTYLRIMNEVIAAESKAEADMLDVKDLEESSDKTMNAMGVLKNISTLVVSLEAKPELQTQLEETIIPVVSFTLQHGAVELYDEVLEIVDCCIYSRKAISPAMWSVFSLIAAAYKAHAVEFTEEFFPTASNFVCYGKDAVVASSEIQQALVDMISLAMTSDKVGEVDRTCACTLMECLMLNCPGALDQYLGHFIDAALHYLLSEDGIKTGPFRIRCLTTVVTALLYNSTATLQLLEARQRTQAFFQIWFENLKKFKGMHDTKLCVMALCALLEKSDGQLPASVSASISHLLNGLISLLPTYEKAAADQTHLEALRASLDSDEDEDEDEDAEGVEDVENEDKEYLEFLASRDDGASDQGEADGGDGDDDFYDDDDEGANEGMFESPLDDADLHTQVEHTLKSK
;
A
#
# COMPACT_ATOMS: atom_id res chain seq x y z
N MET A 1 16.03 34.10 -45.94
CA MET A 1 16.32 32.85 -45.20
C MET A 1 15.01 32.08 -45.18
N SER A 2 15.01 30.78 -45.44
CA SER A 2 13.77 30.00 -45.33
C SER A 2 13.31 29.97 -43.86
N ASP A 3 12.01 29.85 -43.61
CA ASP A 3 11.46 29.78 -42.25
C ASP A 3 12.10 28.62 -41.45
N ALA A 4 12.46 27.52 -42.13
CA ALA A 4 13.22 26.41 -41.58
C ALA A 4 14.65 26.78 -41.14
N GLN A 5 15.35 27.66 -41.87
CA GLN A 5 16.68 28.15 -41.48
C GLN A 5 16.62 29.10 -40.27
N GLN A 6 15.55 29.88 -40.16
CA GLN A 6 15.33 30.73 -38.98
C GLN A 6 15.03 29.88 -37.74
N LEU A 7 14.14 28.90 -37.85
CA LEU A 7 13.86 27.93 -36.78
C LEU A 7 15.12 27.19 -36.33
N LEU A 8 15.97 26.78 -37.27
CA LEU A 8 17.24 26.14 -36.93
C LEU A 8 18.15 27.05 -36.09
N GLN A 9 18.28 28.33 -36.46
CA GLN A 9 19.07 29.29 -35.69
C GLN A 9 18.50 29.50 -34.28
N VAL A 10 17.17 29.50 -34.13
CA VAL A 10 16.50 29.62 -32.82
C VAL A 10 16.80 28.42 -31.94
N PHE A 11 16.69 27.19 -32.45
CA PHE A 11 17.02 25.98 -31.69
C PHE A 11 18.51 25.83 -31.39
N SER A 12 19.40 26.32 -32.26
CA SER A 12 20.83 26.41 -31.93
C SER A 12 21.08 27.45 -30.83
N ALA A 13 20.34 28.55 -30.81
CA ALA A 13 20.47 29.61 -29.81
C ALA A 13 19.96 29.20 -28.42
N THR A 14 19.00 28.27 -28.31
CA THR A 14 18.55 27.73 -27.01
C THR A 14 19.63 26.93 -26.27
N ILE A 15 20.68 26.50 -26.96
CA ILE A 15 21.78 25.71 -26.41
C ILE A 15 23.04 26.58 -26.19
N HIS A 16 22.95 27.90 -26.41
CA HIS A 16 24.09 28.80 -26.29
C HIS A 16 24.51 28.99 -24.81
N HIS A 17 25.81 29.18 -24.55
CA HIS A 17 26.34 29.38 -23.19
C HIS A 17 25.88 30.69 -22.51
N ASP A 18 25.29 31.62 -23.27
CA ASP A 18 24.93 32.96 -22.82
C ASP A 18 23.46 32.97 -22.38
N PRO A 19 23.14 33.26 -21.10
CA PRO A 19 21.78 33.33 -20.60
C PRO A 19 20.87 34.30 -21.38
N GLN A 20 21.41 35.43 -21.87
CA GLN A 20 20.61 36.40 -22.62
C GLN A 20 20.20 35.87 -24.00
N VAL A 21 21.09 35.14 -24.66
CA VAL A 21 20.81 34.53 -25.98
C VAL A 21 19.78 33.41 -25.83
N ARG A 22 19.87 32.60 -24.77
CA ARG A 22 18.87 31.55 -24.47
C ARG A 22 17.48 32.14 -24.18
N GLY A 23 17.40 33.13 -23.28
CA GLY A 23 16.13 33.76 -22.94
C GLY A 23 15.46 34.44 -24.14
N GLN A 24 16.24 35.02 -25.06
CA GLN A 24 15.71 35.56 -26.31
C GLN A 24 15.19 34.48 -27.26
N ALA A 25 15.90 33.35 -27.37
CA ALA A 25 15.49 32.23 -28.21
C ALA A 25 14.21 31.55 -27.67
N GLU A 26 14.10 31.37 -26.35
CA GLU A 26 12.90 30.83 -25.70
C GLU A 26 11.68 31.74 -25.88
N ALA A 27 11.85 33.06 -25.75
CA ALA A 27 10.80 34.04 -26.03
C ALA A 27 10.35 34.02 -27.50
N GLN A 28 11.24 33.68 -28.43
CA GLN A 28 10.90 33.47 -29.84
C GLN A 28 10.15 32.15 -30.05
N LEU A 29 10.54 31.08 -29.36
CA LEU A 29 9.82 29.79 -29.39
C LEU A 29 8.41 29.89 -28.82
N GLU A 30 8.18 30.70 -27.78
CA GLU A 30 6.82 30.96 -27.26
C GLU A 30 5.91 31.57 -28.33
N LYS A 31 6.42 32.51 -29.12
CA LYS A 31 5.65 33.12 -30.22
C LYS A 31 5.35 32.13 -31.34
N LEU A 32 6.20 31.13 -31.54
CA LEU A 32 6.02 30.10 -32.56
C LEU A 32 4.92 29.09 -32.20
N LYS A 33 4.56 28.95 -30.91
CA LYS A 33 3.51 28.01 -30.46
C LYS A 33 2.11 28.33 -30.99
N THR A 34 1.87 29.59 -31.39
CA THR A 34 0.59 30.09 -31.88
C THR A 34 0.54 30.23 -33.41
N VAL A 35 1.64 29.98 -34.12
CA VAL A 35 1.71 30.11 -35.57
C VAL A 35 1.30 28.78 -36.23
N PRO A 36 0.25 28.75 -37.08
CA PRO A 36 -0.14 27.54 -37.81
C PRO A 36 0.99 27.05 -38.73
N GLY A 37 1.18 25.74 -38.81
CA GLY A 37 2.22 25.09 -39.63
C GLY A 37 3.60 25.03 -38.97
N SER A 38 3.80 25.71 -37.83
CA SER A 38 5.10 25.75 -37.16
C SER A 38 5.53 24.37 -36.65
N LEU A 39 4.60 23.57 -36.13
CA LEU A 39 4.90 22.23 -35.62
C LEU A 39 5.23 21.23 -36.72
N THR A 40 4.59 21.36 -37.88
CA THR A 40 4.91 20.55 -39.06
C THR A 40 6.34 20.84 -39.54
N LEU A 41 6.75 22.12 -39.55
CA LEU A 41 8.13 22.51 -39.88
C LEU A 41 9.14 21.98 -38.86
N VAL A 42 8.79 22.02 -37.56
CA VAL A 42 9.61 21.44 -36.49
C VAL A 42 9.78 19.92 -36.70
N LEU A 43 8.71 19.20 -37.05
CA LEU A 43 8.78 17.77 -37.33
C LEU A 43 9.67 17.45 -38.55
N GLN A 44 9.59 18.26 -39.61
CA GLN A 44 10.47 18.14 -40.78
C GLN A 44 11.95 18.42 -40.44
N LEU A 45 12.21 19.40 -39.57
CA LEU A 45 13.56 19.68 -39.06
C LEU A 45 14.11 18.50 -38.25
N ILE A 46 13.28 17.88 -37.41
CA ILE A 46 13.65 16.70 -36.63
C ILE A 46 13.99 15.52 -37.56
N ALA A 47 13.21 15.32 -38.62
CA ALA A 47 13.40 14.25 -39.59
C ALA A 47 14.59 14.48 -40.56
N SER A 48 15.07 15.72 -40.70
CA SER A 48 16.15 16.04 -41.63
C SER A 48 17.53 15.57 -41.12
N PRO A 49 18.26 14.74 -41.89
CA PRO A 49 19.59 14.29 -41.51
C PRO A 49 20.68 15.37 -41.66
N GLU A 50 20.40 16.46 -42.37
CA GLU A 50 21.35 17.55 -42.62
C GLU A 50 21.51 18.49 -41.42
N VAL A 51 20.61 18.39 -40.43
CA VAL A 51 20.59 19.25 -39.24
C VAL A 51 21.46 18.66 -38.13
N GLU A 52 22.17 19.52 -37.40
CA GLU A 52 22.99 19.14 -36.25
C GLU A 52 22.17 18.41 -35.17
N MET A 53 22.73 17.35 -34.58
CA MET A 53 22.06 16.50 -33.59
C MET A 53 21.55 17.28 -32.37
N SER A 54 22.33 18.26 -31.89
CA SER A 54 21.98 19.10 -30.74
C SER A 54 20.70 19.90 -30.99
N ALA A 55 20.59 20.54 -32.17
CA ALA A 55 19.41 21.28 -32.59
C ALA A 55 18.20 20.35 -32.83
N ARG A 56 18.41 19.16 -33.41
CA ARG A 56 17.33 18.15 -33.57
C ARG A 56 16.80 17.65 -32.23
N GLN A 57 17.67 17.50 -31.23
CA GLN A 57 17.27 17.11 -29.87
C GLN A 57 16.46 18.22 -29.18
N ALA A 58 16.89 19.48 -29.28
CA ALA A 58 16.13 20.61 -28.72
C ALA A 58 14.75 20.74 -29.40
N ALA A 59 14.70 20.60 -30.73
CA ALA A 59 13.47 20.61 -31.51
C ALA A 59 12.51 19.47 -31.10
N SER A 60 13.02 18.25 -30.87
CA SER A 60 12.19 17.10 -30.47
C SER A 60 11.62 17.23 -29.06
N ILE A 61 12.37 17.82 -28.13
CA ILE A 61 11.87 18.12 -26.77
C ILE A 61 10.77 19.18 -26.82
N PHE A 62 10.99 20.26 -27.59
CA PHE A 62 9.98 21.30 -27.79
C PHE A 62 8.70 20.73 -28.41
N PHE A 63 8.85 19.91 -29.47
CA PHE A 63 7.73 19.24 -30.12
C PHE A 63 6.96 18.35 -29.15
N LYS A 64 7.63 17.52 -28.36
CA LYS A 64 7.00 16.68 -27.33
C LYS A 64 6.19 17.50 -26.33
N ASN A 65 6.79 18.53 -25.74
CA ASN A 65 6.12 19.36 -24.73
C ASN A 65 4.88 20.05 -25.32
N ARG A 66 4.92 20.45 -26.60
CA ARG A 66 3.78 21.07 -27.28
C ARG A 66 2.66 20.08 -27.58
N VAL A 67 2.99 18.87 -28.05
CA VAL A 67 2.00 17.79 -28.29
C VAL A 67 1.34 17.38 -26.98
N GLN A 68 2.11 17.15 -25.91
CA GLN A 68 1.56 16.75 -24.60
C GLN A 68 0.58 17.79 -24.04
N ARG A 69 0.88 19.08 -24.17
CA ARG A 69 0.09 20.16 -23.54
C ARG A 69 -1.04 20.72 -24.40
N GLY A 70 -1.08 20.44 -25.70
CA GLY A 70 -2.06 21.08 -26.59
C GLY A 70 -2.71 20.20 -27.64
N TRP A 71 -2.53 18.87 -27.56
CA TRP A 71 -3.29 17.94 -28.40
C TRP A 71 -4.75 17.77 -27.92
N LYS A 72 -4.96 17.76 -26.59
CA LYS A 72 -6.28 17.75 -25.93
C LYS A 72 -6.80 19.18 -25.70
N PRO A 73 -8.10 19.45 -25.86
CA PRO A 73 -8.73 20.66 -25.36
C PRO A 73 -8.70 20.61 -23.82
N SER A 74 -8.13 21.63 -23.15
CA SER A 74 -8.20 21.73 -21.69
C SER A 74 -9.26 22.76 -21.29
N ASP A 75 -10.14 22.41 -20.34
CA ASP A 75 -11.08 23.34 -19.73
C ASP A 75 -10.38 24.46 -18.93
N THR A 76 -9.10 24.26 -18.58
CA THR A 76 -8.26 25.29 -17.97
C THR A 76 -7.33 25.90 -19.02
N ALA A 77 -7.58 27.17 -19.37
CA ALA A 77 -7.00 27.89 -20.51
C ALA A 77 -5.48 28.20 -20.44
N ARG A 78 -4.64 27.31 -19.89
CA ARG A 78 -3.20 27.57 -19.69
C ARG A 78 -2.34 27.44 -20.95
N HIS A 79 -2.78 26.69 -21.98
CA HIS A 79 -2.00 26.49 -23.22
C HIS A 79 -2.87 26.52 -24.50
N PRO A 80 -2.38 27.12 -25.61
CA PRO A 80 -3.14 27.17 -26.86
C PRO A 80 -3.28 25.79 -27.50
N GLU A 81 -4.44 25.48 -28.09
CA GLU A 81 -4.65 24.22 -28.81
C GLU A 81 -3.79 24.15 -30.10
N ILE A 82 -3.49 22.94 -30.57
CA ILE A 82 -2.87 22.72 -31.89
C ILE A 82 -3.95 22.81 -32.97
N ASP A 83 -3.64 23.51 -34.07
CA ASP A 83 -4.55 23.66 -35.20
C ASP A 83 -4.92 22.29 -35.83
N ALA A 84 -6.18 22.15 -36.27
CA ALA A 84 -6.67 20.89 -36.84
C ALA A 84 -5.92 20.47 -38.12
N GLN A 85 -5.49 21.43 -38.95
CA GLN A 85 -4.70 21.15 -40.15
C GLN A 85 -3.29 20.65 -39.79
N ASP A 86 -2.70 21.19 -38.72
CA ASP A 86 -1.42 20.73 -38.20
C ASP A 86 -1.54 19.33 -37.60
N LYS A 87 -2.63 19.01 -36.87
CA LYS A 87 -2.89 17.65 -36.37
C LYS A 87 -2.90 16.62 -37.51
N GLU A 88 -3.59 16.90 -38.61
CA GLU A 88 -3.65 16.03 -39.79
C GLU A 88 -2.29 15.84 -40.48
N GLU A 89 -1.52 16.92 -40.64
CA GLU A 89 -0.23 16.84 -41.31
C GLU A 89 0.84 16.14 -40.44
N ILE A 90 0.80 16.36 -39.13
CA ILE A 90 1.61 15.63 -38.16
C ILE A 90 1.30 14.13 -38.24
N LYS A 91 0.02 13.73 -38.29
CA LYS A 91 -0.36 12.30 -38.43
C LYS A 91 0.27 11.66 -39.68
N LYS A 92 0.22 12.34 -40.83
CA LYS A 92 0.79 11.82 -42.09
C LYS A 92 2.31 11.65 -42.03
N GLN A 93 3.02 12.58 -41.38
CA GLN A 93 4.48 12.60 -41.38
C GLN A 93 5.10 11.81 -40.21
N MET A 94 4.36 11.58 -39.12
CA MET A 94 4.88 11.00 -37.87
C MET A 94 5.63 9.68 -38.06
N LEU A 95 5.05 8.72 -38.79
CA LEU A 95 5.67 7.41 -39.00
C LEU A 95 6.95 7.52 -39.85
N SER A 96 6.93 8.37 -40.89
CA SER A 96 8.11 8.61 -41.74
C SER A 96 9.23 9.33 -40.97
N ALA A 97 8.87 10.27 -40.08
CA ALA A 97 9.80 10.96 -39.21
C ALA A 97 10.46 9.99 -38.22
N LEU A 98 9.69 9.05 -37.66
CA LEU A 98 10.22 8.02 -36.76
C LEU A 98 11.29 7.16 -37.46
N VAL A 99 11.05 6.75 -38.71
CA VAL A 99 12.01 5.99 -39.52
C VAL A 99 13.30 6.77 -39.81
N ALA A 100 13.18 8.07 -40.06
CA ALA A 100 14.32 8.94 -40.39
C ALA A 100 15.18 9.34 -39.18
N THR A 101 14.67 9.16 -37.95
CA THR A 101 15.33 9.61 -36.73
C THR A 101 16.19 8.54 -36.04
N PRO A 102 17.32 8.92 -35.42
CA PRO A 102 18.11 8.04 -34.56
C PRO A 102 17.40 7.76 -33.22
N SER A 103 17.84 6.73 -32.49
CA SER A 103 17.16 6.21 -31.29
C SER A 103 16.96 7.25 -30.17
N ASN A 104 17.93 8.12 -29.91
CA ASN A 104 17.85 9.18 -28.90
C ASN A 104 16.71 10.18 -29.15
N ILE A 105 16.48 10.55 -30.42
CA ILE A 105 15.38 11.42 -30.85
C ILE A 105 14.08 10.61 -30.98
N GLY A 106 14.18 9.36 -31.46
CA GLY A 106 13.06 8.45 -31.65
C GLY A 106 12.26 8.24 -30.37
N VAL A 107 12.90 8.18 -29.19
CA VAL A 107 12.19 8.09 -27.90
C VAL A 107 11.24 9.27 -27.68
N GLN A 108 11.63 10.49 -28.07
CA GLN A 108 10.76 11.67 -27.93
C GLN A 108 9.56 11.59 -28.91
N LEU A 109 9.79 11.14 -30.14
CA LEU A 109 8.72 10.96 -31.13
C LEU A 109 7.75 9.83 -30.74
N VAL A 110 8.25 8.73 -30.15
CA VAL A 110 7.42 7.64 -29.61
C VAL A 110 6.51 8.16 -28.48
N ALA A 111 7.03 9.04 -27.61
CA ALA A 111 6.22 9.68 -26.56
C ALA A 111 5.12 10.57 -27.17
N CYS A 112 5.43 11.33 -28.23
CA CYS A 112 4.43 12.12 -28.96
C CYS A 112 3.36 11.22 -29.59
N LEU A 113 3.79 10.13 -30.24
CA LEU A 113 2.90 9.17 -30.88
C LEU A 113 1.94 8.56 -29.86
N SER A 114 2.40 8.24 -28.64
CA SER A 114 1.54 7.74 -27.56
C SER A 114 0.35 8.66 -27.27
N VAL A 115 0.61 9.97 -27.12
CA VAL A 115 -0.42 11.00 -26.91
C VAL A 115 -1.36 11.11 -28.11
N ILE A 116 -0.82 11.09 -29.33
CA ILE A 116 -1.64 11.20 -30.54
C ILE A 116 -2.57 9.98 -30.66
N LEU A 117 -2.05 8.78 -30.42
CA LEU A 117 -2.82 7.53 -30.50
C LEU A 117 -3.93 7.47 -29.47
N GLU A 118 -3.69 7.93 -28.23
CA GLU A 118 -4.69 7.96 -27.17
C GLU A 118 -5.94 8.78 -27.54
N ASN A 119 -5.78 9.82 -28.37
CA ASN A 119 -6.84 10.75 -28.74
C ASN A 119 -7.44 10.48 -30.12
N GLU A 120 -6.63 9.98 -31.07
CA GLU A 120 -7.02 9.89 -32.48
C GLU A 120 -7.35 8.45 -32.92
N TYR A 121 -6.76 7.43 -32.31
CA TYR A 121 -6.94 6.04 -32.72
C TYR A 121 -8.04 5.37 -31.86
N PRO A 122 -9.03 4.70 -32.47
CA PRO A 122 -9.10 4.25 -33.86
C PRO A 122 -9.93 5.17 -34.79
N ALA A 123 -10.79 6.02 -34.24
CA ALA A 123 -11.85 6.71 -35.00
C ALA A 123 -11.32 7.75 -36.00
N ASN A 124 -10.34 8.56 -35.60
CA ASN A 124 -9.80 9.67 -36.39
C ASN A 124 -8.49 9.31 -37.11
N TRP A 125 -7.99 8.07 -36.94
CA TRP A 125 -6.82 7.55 -37.65
C TRP A 125 -6.94 6.06 -38.04
N PRO A 126 -7.97 5.66 -38.82
CA PRO A 126 -8.22 4.26 -39.16
C PRO A 126 -7.13 3.63 -40.06
N GLN A 127 -6.42 4.45 -40.84
CA GLN A 127 -5.38 3.98 -41.76
C GLN A 127 -4.08 3.55 -41.05
N LEU A 128 -3.94 3.79 -39.74
CA LEU A 128 -2.75 3.45 -38.98
C LEU A 128 -2.42 1.96 -39.08
N LEU A 129 -3.39 1.07 -38.81
CA LEU A 129 -3.15 -0.37 -38.77
C LEU A 129 -2.68 -0.94 -40.14
N PRO A 130 -3.30 -0.58 -41.28
CA PRO A 130 -2.76 -0.92 -42.61
C PRO A 130 -1.34 -0.41 -42.85
N MET A 131 -1.03 0.84 -42.47
CA MET A 131 0.32 1.40 -42.62
C MET A 131 1.36 0.62 -41.78
N LEU A 132 0.99 0.23 -40.54
CA LEU A 132 1.87 -0.57 -39.70
C LEU A 132 2.14 -1.96 -40.30
N GLN A 133 1.14 -2.59 -40.94
CA GLN A 133 1.34 -3.88 -41.61
C GLN A 133 2.36 -3.78 -42.75
N GLU A 134 2.26 -2.74 -43.58
CA GLU A 134 3.21 -2.49 -44.66
C GLU A 134 4.62 -2.27 -44.12
N MET A 135 4.75 -1.48 -43.04
CA MET A 135 6.04 -1.26 -42.38
C MET A 135 6.65 -2.55 -41.82
N LEU A 136 5.84 -3.42 -41.20
CA LEU A 136 6.28 -4.70 -40.62
C LEU A 136 6.67 -5.73 -41.69
N GLN A 137 6.12 -5.63 -42.91
CA GLN A 137 6.45 -6.52 -44.04
C GLN A 137 7.60 -5.97 -44.91
N SER A 138 8.14 -4.81 -44.57
CA SER A 138 9.26 -4.21 -45.30
C SER A 138 10.53 -5.04 -45.20
N ASN A 139 11.36 -5.00 -46.24
CA ASN A 139 12.71 -5.60 -46.22
C ASN A 139 13.75 -4.70 -45.54
N GLU A 140 13.38 -3.46 -45.19
CA GLU A 140 14.28 -2.51 -44.53
C GLU A 140 14.17 -2.62 -43.01
N GLN A 141 15.24 -3.03 -42.35
CA GLN A 141 15.30 -3.24 -40.89
C GLN A 141 14.90 -2.00 -40.08
N LYS A 142 15.25 -0.79 -40.52
CA LYS A 142 14.87 0.48 -39.86
C LYS A 142 13.36 0.74 -39.94
N VAL A 143 12.73 0.37 -41.06
CA VAL A 143 11.28 0.51 -41.26
C VAL A 143 10.54 -0.47 -40.36
N VAL A 144 10.99 -1.74 -40.33
CA VAL A 144 10.43 -2.78 -39.46
C VAL A 144 10.55 -2.38 -37.99
N HIS A 145 11.74 -1.96 -37.54
CA HIS A 145 11.97 -1.52 -36.16
C HIS A 145 11.05 -0.35 -35.76
N SER A 146 10.89 0.65 -36.63
CA SER A 146 9.98 1.79 -36.38
C SER A 146 8.51 1.36 -36.36
N GLY A 147 8.12 0.42 -37.22
CA GLY A 147 6.79 -0.18 -37.23
C GLY A 147 6.49 -0.95 -35.93
N LEU A 148 7.47 -1.69 -35.40
CA LEU A 148 7.36 -2.38 -34.11
C LEU A 148 7.15 -1.40 -32.95
N LEU A 149 7.89 -0.28 -32.92
CA LEU A 149 7.72 0.76 -31.89
C LEU A 149 6.34 1.40 -31.95
N ALA A 150 5.87 1.75 -33.15
CA ALA A 150 4.57 2.35 -33.34
C ALA A 150 3.41 1.39 -33.00
N LEU A 151 3.53 0.11 -33.38
CA LEU A 151 2.58 -0.93 -33.00
C LEU A 151 2.51 -1.11 -31.47
N ARG A 152 3.66 -1.10 -30.79
CA ARG A 152 3.70 -1.22 -29.34
C ARG A 152 2.96 -0.08 -28.66
N GLU A 153 3.15 1.17 -29.10
CA GLU A 153 2.41 2.29 -28.52
C GLU A 153 0.90 2.21 -28.83
N ALA A 154 0.51 1.73 -30.01
CA ALA A 154 -0.90 1.48 -30.31
C ALA A 154 -1.55 0.45 -29.37
N VAL A 155 -0.82 -0.62 -29.01
CA VAL A 155 -1.29 -1.59 -28.00
C VAL A 155 -1.36 -0.97 -26.61
N LYS A 156 -0.37 -0.14 -26.23
CA LYS A 156 -0.30 0.47 -24.89
C LYS A 156 -1.46 1.42 -24.59
N VAL A 157 -2.04 2.08 -25.59
CA VAL A 157 -3.25 2.91 -25.41
C VAL A 157 -4.40 2.12 -24.78
N TYR A 158 -4.47 0.81 -25.04
CA TYR A 158 -5.53 -0.07 -24.54
C TYR A 158 -5.10 -0.96 -23.36
N GLN A 159 -3.88 -0.79 -22.83
CA GLN A 159 -3.31 -1.67 -21.80
C GLN A 159 -4.14 -1.68 -20.50
N TRP A 160 -4.78 -0.56 -20.16
CA TRP A 160 -5.61 -0.36 -18.95
C TRP A 160 -7.07 -0.04 -19.26
N ARG A 161 -7.51 -0.14 -20.52
CA ARG A 161 -8.91 0.14 -20.89
C ARG A 161 -9.82 -1.04 -20.57
N ALA A 162 -11.02 -0.76 -20.05
CA ALA A 162 -12.06 -1.77 -19.81
C ALA A 162 -12.48 -2.51 -21.10
N LYS A 163 -13.06 -3.71 -20.92
CA LYS A 163 -13.39 -4.67 -22.00
C LYS A 163 -14.17 -4.07 -23.16
N GLU A 164 -15.13 -3.20 -22.87
CA GLU A 164 -16.03 -2.60 -23.86
C GLU A 164 -15.29 -1.68 -24.85
N ARG A 165 -14.18 -1.07 -24.41
CA ARG A 165 -13.36 -0.17 -25.24
C ARG A 165 -12.16 -0.86 -25.88
N ARG A 166 -12.09 -2.20 -25.83
CA ARG A 166 -10.96 -3.01 -26.33
C ARG A 166 -11.13 -3.65 -27.70
N GLU A 167 -12.28 -3.50 -28.34
CA GLU A 167 -12.49 -3.99 -29.72
C GLU A 167 -11.35 -3.58 -30.69
N PRO A 168 -10.81 -2.35 -30.66
CA PRO A 168 -9.70 -1.97 -31.53
C PRO A 168 -8.42 -2.76 -31.26
N LEU A 169 -8.15 -3.12 -29.99
CA LEU A 169 -7.00 -3.94 -29.61
C LEU A 169 -7.15 -5.36 -30.17
N ASN A 170 -8.34 -5.97 -30.11
CA ASN A 170 -8.58 -7.30 -30.66
C ASN A 170 -8.32 -7.35 -32.17
N ASN A 171 -8.70 -6.29 -32.90
CA ASN A 171 -8.39 -6.16 -34.32
C ASN A 171 -6.87 -6.04 -34.58
N ILE A 172 -6.15 -5.25 -33.77
CA ILE A 172 -4.69 -5.17 -33.84
C ILE A 172 -4.06 -6.56 -33.61
N ILE A 173 -4.52 -7.28 -32.58
CA ILE A 173 -4.03 -8.62 -32.24
C ILE A 173 -4.23 -9.56 -33.43
N ARG A 174 -5.45 -9.62 -33.96
CA ARG A 174 -5.80 -10.52 -35.06
C ARG A 174 -4.91 -10.35 -36.29
N VAL A 175 -4.54 -9.12 -36.64
CA VAL A 175 -3.81 -8.86 -37.89
C VAL A 175 -2.30 -8.70 -37.70
N ALA A 176 -1.86 -8.02 -36.64
CA ALA A 176 -0.44 -7.70 -36.46
C ALA A 176 0.35 -8.79 -35.71
N PHE A 177 -0.26 -9.53 -34.79
CA PHE A 177 0.47 -10.50 -33.95
C PHE A 177 1.06 -11.68 -34.74
N PRO A 178 0.38 -12.25 -35.75
CA PRO A 178 0.99 -13.28 -36.60
C PRO A 178 2.24 -12.79 -37.34
N LEU A 179 2.26 -11.51 -37.75
CA LEU A 179 3.43 -10.87 -38.38
C LEU A 179 4.57 -10.71 -37.36
N LEU A 180 4.25 -10.31 -36.12
CA LEU A 180 5.23 -10.19 -35.04
C LEU A 180 5.95 -11.51 -34.77
N VAL A 181 5.20 -12.62 -34.69
CA VAL A 181 5.80 -13.94 -34.45
C VAL A 181 6.74 -14.32 -35.58
N ASN A 182 6.32 -14.12 -36.83
CA ASN A 182 7.16 -14.44 -37.99
C ASN A 182 8.46 -13.61 -38.01
N ILE A 183 8.36 -12.31 -37.76
CA ILE A 183 9.54 -11.42 -37.64
C ILE A 183 10.46 -11.92 -36.52
N ALA A 184 9.92 -12.17 -35.32
CA ALA A 184 10.73 -12.61 -34.18
C ALA A 184 11.39 -13.98 -34.44
N GLN A 185 10.69 -14.92 -35.07
CA GLN A 185 11.24 -16.24 -35.43
C GLN A 185 12.39 -16.12 -36.44
N GLN A 186 12.27 -15.25 -37.45
CA GLN A 186 13.35 -15.01 -38.42
C GLN A 186 14.58 -14.38 -37.73
N LEU A 187 14.36 -13.44 -36.80
CA LEU A 187 15.42 -12.75 -36.08
C LEU A 187 16.17 -13.65 -35.07
N LEU A 188 15.59 -14.77 -34.65
CA LEU A 188 16.29 -15.74 -33.77
C LEU A 188 17.54 -16.34 -34.42
N ALA A 189 17.61 -16.38 -35.75
CA ALA A 189 18.79 -16.85 -36.48
C ALA A 189 19.98 -15.87 -36.45
N HIS A 190 19.75 -14.62 -36.02
CA HIS A 190 20.76 -13.57 -35.94
C HIS A 190 21.19 -13.34 -34.49
N ASP A 191 22.43 -12.90 -34.28
CA ASP A 191 22.99 -12.60 -32.95
C ASP A 191 23.19 -11.09 -32.73
N ASP A 192 22.79 -10.26 -33.69
CA ASP A 192 22.97 -8.80 -33.65
C ASP A 192 22.14 -8.13 -32.54
N LEU A 193 22.64 -7.00 -32.00
CA LEU A 193 21.93 -6.24 -30.96
C LEU A 193 20.57 -5.70 -31.42
N GLU A 194 20.46 -5.32 -32.70
CA GLU A 194 19.22 -4.82 -33.29
C GLU A 194 18.16 -5.93 -33.41
N ALA A 195 18.57 -7.16 -33.71
CA ALA A 195 17.67 -8.32 -33.73
C ALA A 195 17.10 -8.58 -32.33
N GLY A 196 17.95 -8.55 -31.30
CA GLY A 196 17.52 -8.68 -29.90
C GLY A 196 16.57 -7.56 -29.47
N GLU A 197 16.78 -6.33 -29.93
CA GLU A 197 15.90 -5.19 -29.62
C GLU A 197 14.51 -5.35 -30.25
N MET A 198 14.45 -5.77 -31.52
CA MET A 198 13.17 -6.03 -32.22
C MET A 198 12.39 -7.18 -31.58
N VAL A 199 13.06 -8.29 -31.23
CA VAL A 199 12.44 -9.42 -30.50
C VAL A 199 11.93 -8.96 -29.13
N LYS A 200 12.70 -8.14 -28.41
CA LYS A 200 12.27 -7.54 -27.14
C LYS A 200 10.99 -6.71 -27.32
N ILE A 201 10.89 -5.89 -28.37
CA ILE A 201 9.70 -5.09 -28.64
C ILE A 201 8.49 -6.00 -28.93
N ALA A 202 8.68 -7.09 -29.69
CA ALA A 202 7.62 -8.06 -29.95
C ALA A 202 7.09 -8.70 -28.65
N CYS A 203 7.98 -9.20 -27.78
CA CYS A 203 7.59 -9.76 -26.47
C CYS A 203 6.88 -8.71 -25.59
N LYS A 204 7.39 -7.48 -25.53
CA LYS A 204 6.75 -6.38 -24.79
C LYS A 204 5.36 -6.02 -25.31
N THR A 205 5.16 -6.14 -26.62
CA THR A 205 3.87 -5.84 -27.26
C THR A 205 2.84 -6.89 -26.85
N TYR A 206 3.21 -8.16 -26.87
CA TYR A 206 2.36 -9.24 -26.35
C TYR A 206 2.06 -9.08 -24.85
N PHE A 207 3.07 -8.74 -24.05
CA PHE A 207 2.87 -8.50 -22.61
C PHE A 207 1.88 -7.36 -22.35
N SER A 208 2.00 -6.26 -23.10
CA SER A 208 1.14 -5.08 -22.90
C SER A 208 -0.33 -5.37 -23.26
N SER A 209 -0.58 -6.29 -24.20
CA SER A 209 -1.96 -6.67 -24.56
C SER A 209 -2.59 -7.65 -23.57
N SER A 210 -1.82 -8.42 -22.80
CA SER A 210 -2.34 -9.43 -21.85
C SER A 210 -2.44 -8.94 -20.40
N LEU A 211 -2.12 -7.66 -20.15
CA LEU A 211 -1.90 -7.13 -18.79
C LEU A 211 -3.18 -7.06 -17.95
N HIS A 212 -4.32 -6.72 -18.55
CA HIS A 212 -5.60 -6.55 -17.85
C HIS A 212 -6.59 -7.70 -18.16
N GLU A 213 -6.66 -8.20 -19.39
CA GLU A 213 -7.42 -9.41 -19.78
C GLU A 213 -6.75 -10.09 -21.00
N LEU A 214 -6.93 -11.41 -21.17
CA LEU A 214 -6.58 -12.13 -22.40
C LEU A 214 -7.74 -12.05 -23.40
N SER A 215 -7.50 -11.50 -24.60
CA SER A 215 -8.48 -11.50 -25.71
C SER A 215 -8.84 -12.92 -26.17
N ASP A 216 -10.01 -13.08 -26.80
CA ASP A 216 -10.45 -14.37 -27.35
C ASP A 216 -9.47 -14.90 -28.41
N GLU A 217 -8.90 -14.01 -29.22
CA GLU A 217 -7.90 -14.35 -30.24
C GLU A 217 -6.56 -14.80 -29.64
N GLN A 218 -6.22 -14.37 -28.42
CA GLN A 218 -5.04 -14.84 -27.70
C GLN A 218 -5.28 -16.15 -26.96
N GLN A 219 -6.53 -16.43 -26.58
CA GLN A 219 -6.93 -17.70 -25.95
C GLN A 219 -6.98 -18.85 -26.96
N GLU A 220 -7.07 -18.57 -28.26
CA GLU A 220 -7.05 -19.59 -29.30
C GLU A 220 -5.79 -20.46 -29.21
N VAL A 221 -5.98 -21.78 -29.09
CA VAL A 221 -4.91 -22.77 -28.87
C VAL A 221 -3.78 -22.65 -29.90
N GLY A 222 -4.11 -22.40 -31.17
CA GLY A 222 -3.12 -22.23 -32.24
C GLY A 222 -2.26 -20.97 -32.07
N SER A 223 -2.89 -19.84 -31.74
CA SER A 223 -2.21 -18.56 -31.48
C SER A 223 -1.30 -18.68 -30.25
N LEU A 224 -1.83 -19.21 -29.15
CA LEU A 224 -1.10 -19.41 -27.91
C LEU A 224 0.11 -20.33 -28.09
N THR A 225 -0.08 -21.48 -28.74
CA THR A 225 1.02 -22.44 -28.97
C THR A 225 2.15 -21.81 -29.78
N THR A 226 1.81 -21.00 -30.78
CA THR A 226 2.79 -20.30 -31.62
C THR A 226 3.60 -19.28 -30.81
N TRP A 227 2.93 -18.49 -29.97
CA TRP A 227 3.60 -17.52 -29.09
C TRP A 227 4.45 -18.17 -28.00
N LEU A 228 3.94 -19.22 -27.34
CA LEU A 228 4.69 -19.96 -26.33
C LEU A 228 5.94 -20.62 -26.93
N THR A 229 5.82 -21.22 -28.12
CA THR A 229 6.97 -21.80 -28.83
C THR A 229 8.02 -20.73 -29.12
N LEU A 230 7.60 -19.52 -29.54
CA LEU A 230 8.51 -18.39 -29.71
C LEU A 230 9.17 -17.99 -28.38
N PHE A 231 8.42 -17.82 -27.30
CA PHE A 231 8.98 -17.43 -26.00
C PHE A 231 10.01 -18.43 -25.49
N LEU A 232 9.72 -19.74 -25.61
CA LEU A 232 10.66 -20.79 -25.23
C LEU A 232 11.91 -20.77 -26.12
N ALA A 233 11.77 -20.58 -27.43
CA ALA A 233 12.92 -20.46 -28.33
C ALA A 233 13.80 -19.24 -28.00
N VAL A 234 13.20 -18.11 -27.59
CA VAL A 234 13.94 -16.92 -27.11
C VAL A 234 14.69 -17.23 -25.81
N VAL A 235 14.06 -17.93 -24.87
CA VAL A 235 14.67 -18.34 -23.59
C VAL A 235 15.85 -19.29 -23.82
N GLU A 236 15.68 -20.26 -24.70
CA GLU A 236 16.68 -21.31 -25.00
C GLU A 236 17.88 -20.81 -25.82
N LYS A 237 17.73 -19.70 -26.55
CA LYS A 237 18.80 -19.14 -27.41
C LYS A 237 20.09 -18.92 -26.62
N ASP A 238 21.18 -19.53 -27.06
CA ASP A 238 22.49 -19.33 -26.47
C ASP A 238 23.09 -17.99 -26.91
N ILE A 239 23.58 -17.20 -25.96
CA ILE A 239 24.22 -15.91 -26.21
C ILE A 239 25.74 -16.12 -26.05
N PRO A 240 26.54 -15.96 -27.13
CA PRO A 240 27.99 -16.17 -27.04
C PRO A 240 28.65 -15.23 -26.02
N VAL A 241 29.46 -15.78 -25.11
CA VAL A 241 30.15 -15.02 -24.06
C VAL A 241 31.03 -13.90 -24.64
N SER A 242 31.56 -14.07 -25.85
CA SER A 242 32.36 -13.07 -26.57
C SER A 242 31.60 -11.79 -26.95
N THR A 243 30.26 -11.80 -26.91
CA THR A 243 29.41 -10.64 -27.21
C THR A 243 28.98 -9.86 -25.97
N LEU A 244 29.32 -10.36 -24.78
CA LEU A 244 28.94 -9.75 -23.51
C LEU A 244 30.01 -8.73 -23.06
N PRO A 245 29.60 -7.52 -22.61
CA PRO A 245 30.50 -6.55 -21.96
C PRO A 245 31.25 -7.15 -20.76
N GLU A 246 32.36 -6.55 -20.32
CA GLU A 246 33.04 -7.01 -19.08
C GLU A 246 32.25 -6.61 -17.83
N ASP A 247 31.62 -5.43 -17.86
CA ASP A 247 30.79 -4.88 -16.78
C ASP A 247 29.42 -5.59 -16.66
N LEU A 248 29.02 -5.91 -15.43
CA LEU A 248 27.78 -6.61 -15.11
C LEU A 248 26.55 -5.74 -15.40
N ASP A 249 26.61 -4.44 -15.15
CA ASP A 249 25.49 -3.52 -15.39
C ASP A 249 25.24 -3.31 -16.90
N GLU A 250 26.32 -3.28 -17.69
CA GLU A 250 26.22 -3.24 -19.14
C GLU A 250 25.71 -4.56 -19.72
N ARG A 251 26.05 -5.71 -19.11
CA ARG A 251 25.48 -7.02 -19.48
C ARG A 251 23.97 -7.07 -19.25
N GLU A 252 23.47 -6.50 -18.15
CA GLU A 252 22.02 -6.40 -17.91
C GLU A 252 21.31 -5.54 -18.97
N LYS A 253 22.01 -4.53 -19.48
CA LYS A 253 21.47 -3.64 -20.51
C LYS A 253 21.45 -4.27 -21.91
N HIS A 254 22.10 -5.41 -22.12
CA HIS A 254 22.20 -6.11 -23.41
C HIS A 254 20.82 -6.50 -23.99
N SER A 255 20.62 -6.25 -25.29
CA SER A 255 19.30 -6.40 -25.95
C SER A 255 18.73 -7.81 -25.86
N TRP A 256 19.54 -8.85 -26.04
CA TRP A 256 19.09 -10.24 -25.96
C TRP A 256 18.72 -10.69 -24.54
N TRP A 257 19.43 -10.19 -23.51
CA TRP A 257 19.06 -10.46 -22.12
C TRP A 257 17.75 -9.79 -21.73
N LYS A 258 17.52 -8.57 -22.23
CA LYS A 258 16.21 -7.92 -22.12
C LYS A 258 15.11 -8.69 -22.87
N ALA A 259 15.40 -9.25 -24.04
CA ALA A 259 14.44 -10.08 -24.79
C ALA A 259 14.07 -11.35 -24.02
N LYS A 260 15.06 -12.09 -23.49
CA LYS A 260 14.84 -13.26 -22.61
C LYS A 260 13.98 -12.90 -21.40
N LYS A 261 14.32 -11.82 -20.69
CA LYS A 261 13.55 -11.31 -19.56
C LYS A 261 12.07 -11.10 -19.91
N TRP A 262 11.78 -10.45 -21.04
CA TRP A 262 10.40 -10.19 -21.44
C TRP A 262 9.65 -11.44 -21.92
N ALA A 263 10.35 -12.39 -22.55
CA ALA A 263 9.77 -13.70 -22.87
C ALA A 263 9.38 -14.46 -21.60
N MET A 264 10.26 -14.49 -20.59
CA MET A 264 10.00 -15.10 -19.29
C MET A 264 8.83 -14.43 -18.56
N HIS A 265 8.77 -13.08 -18.56
CA HIS A 265 7.62 -12.33 -18.02
C HIS A 265 6.29 -12.72 -18.67
N CYS A 266 6.26 -12.88 -19.99
CA CYS A 266 5.04 -13.31 -20.69
C CYS A 266 4.59 -14.70 -20.22
N VAL A 267 5.52 -15.66 -20.17
CA VAL A 267 5.22 -17.04 -19.75
C VAL A 267 4.75 -17.09 -18.31
N ASN A 268 5.46 -16.43 -17.39
CA ASN A 268 5.09 -16.40 -15.97
C ASN A 268 3.74 -15.71 -15.74
N ARG A 269 3.47 -14.60 -16.43
CA ARG A 269 2.17 -13.91 -16.33
C ARG A 269 1.02 -14.76 -16.86
N LEU A 270 1.23 -15.44 -18.00
CA LEU A 270 0.24 -16.39 -18.54
C LEU A 270 -0.07 -17.48 -17.53
N PHE A 271 0.95 -18.01 -16.86
CA PHE A 271 0.78 -19.02 -15.84
C PHE A 271 0.08 -18.48 -14.57
N ALA A 272 0.67 -17.48 -13.91
CA ALA A 272 0.22 -16.99 -12.61
C ALA A 272 -1.22 -16.48 -12.62
N ARG A 273 -1.66 -15.86 -13.72
CA ARG A 273 -3.00 -15.24 -13.79
C ARG A 273 -4.06 -16.08 -14.48
N TYR A 274 -3.68 -16.89 -15.49
CA TYR A 274 -4.66 -17.59 -16.34
C TYR A 274 -4.45 -19.10 -16.35
N GLY A 275 -3.22 -19.57 -16.13
CA GLY A 275 -2.83 -20.98 -16.23
C GLY A 275 -2.90 -21.76 -14.93
N ASN A 276 -3.25 -21.14 -13.79
CA ASN A 276 -3.32 -21.80 -12.48
C ASN A 276 -4.77 -21.91 -11.97
N PRO A 277 -5.41 -23.11 -12.05
CA PRO A 277 -6.77 -23.34 -11.58
C PRO A 277 -7.00 -22.99 -10.12
N ALA A 278 -5.97 -23.04 -9.27
CA ALA A 278 -6.08 -22.76 -7.84
C ALA A 278 -6.08 -21.25 -7.51
N LEU A 279 -5.55 -20.40 -8.41
CA LEU A 279 -5.50 -18.95 -8.26
C LEU A 279 -6.60 -18.22 -9.07
N LEU A 280 -7.42 -18.96 -9.83
CA LEU A 280 -8.57 -18.40 -10.51
C LEU A 280 -9.67 -18.11 -9.46
N ALA A 281 -10.01 -16.84 -9.29
CA ALA A 281 -11.16 -16.43 -8.49
C ALA A 281 -12.44 -17.14 -8.96
N ARG A 282 -13.38 -17.45 -8.04
CA ARG A 282 -14.67 -18.12 -8.35
C ARG A 282 -15.48 -17.39 -9.44
N SER A 283 -15.25 -16.10 -9.63
CA SER A 283 -15.86 -15.26 -10.67
C SER A 283 -15.27 -15.45 -12.09
N ASN A 284 -14.07 -16.04 -12.24
CA ASN A 284 -13.33 -16.14 -13.51
C ASN A 284 -13.31 -17.56 -14.12
N THR A 285 -14.45 -18.25 -14.10
CA THR A 285 -14.63 -19.61 -14.64
C THR A 285 -14.36 -19.75 -16.15
N ARG A 286 -14.26 -18.64 -16.89
CA ARG A 286 -13.92 -18.61 -18.33
C ARG A 286 -12.57 -19.25 -18.63
N TYR A 287 -11.60 -19.13 -17.72
CA TYR A 287 -10.23 -19.59 -17.94
C TYR A 287 -9.96 -21.01 -17.43
N THR A 288 -10.94 -21.69 -16.83
CA THR A 288 -10.73 -23.01 -16.20
C THR A 288 -10.30 -24.06 -17.22
N GLN A 289 -10.96 -24.14 -18.38
CA GLN A 289 -10.56 -25.09 -19.46
C GLN A 289 -9.17 -24.78 -20.02
N PHE A 290 -8.82 -23.49 -20.11
CA PHE A 290 -7.50 -23.05 -20.54
C PHE A 290 -6.42 -23.45 -19.53
N ALA A 291 -6.68 -23.26 -18.24
CA ALA A 291 -5.76 -23.57 -17.16
C ALA A 291 -5.44 -25.08 -17.11
N ASP A 292 -6.44 -25.94 -17.25
CA ASP A 292 -6.27 -27.40 -17.29
C ASP A 292 -5.38 -27.84 -18.47
N ALA A 293 -5.61 -27.29 -19.67
CA ALA A 293 -4.80 -27.57 -20.85
C ALA A 293 -3.36 -27.04 -20.72
N PHE A 294 -3.21 -25.84 -20.14
CA PHE A 294 -1.91 -25.20 -19.94
C PHE A 294 -1.00 -26.02 -19.01
N ILE A 295 -1.55 -26.58 -17.93
CA ILE A 295 -0.80 -27.43 -16.99
C ILE A 295 -0.44 -28.77 -17.60
N GLY A 296 -1.37 -29.39 -18.31
CA GLY A 296 -1.19 -30.73 -18.87
C GLY A 296 -0.13 -30.78 -19.97
N GLU A 297 -0.17 -29.84 -20.92
CA GLU A 297 0.61 -29.93 -22.17
C GLU A 297 1.76 -28.92 -22.25
N ILE A 298 1.56 -27.69 -21.77
CA ILE A 298 2.49 -26.58 -21.97
C ILE A 298 3.52 -26.52 -20.83
N MET A 299 3.06 -26.59 -19.57
CA MET A 299 3.92 -26.44 -18.39
C MET A 299 5.13 -27.39 -18.36
N PRO A 300 5.02 -28.68 -18.71
CA PRO A 300 6.17 -29.57 -18.74
C PRO A 300 7.30 -29.11 -19.68
N ASN A 301 6.95 -28.49 -20.80
CA ASN A 301 7.94 -27.99 -21.76
C ASN A 301 8.58 -26.70 -21.25
N VAL A 302 7.77 -25.82 -20.65
CA VAL A 302 8.25 -24.60 -19.99
C VAL A 302 9.27 -24.94 -18.90
N LEU A 303 8.93 -25.85 -17.99
CA LEU A 303 9.82 -26.27 -16.90
C LEU A 303 11.15 -26.84 -17.43
N ARG A 304 11.12 -27.67 -18.47
CA ARG A 304 12.35 -28.21 -19.07
C ARG A 304 13.23 -27.11 -19.67
N ALA A 305 12.66 -26.10 -20.31
CA ALA A 305 13.42 -24.98 -20.86
C ALA A 305 14.09 -24.15 -19.77
N TYR A 306 13.37 -23.82 -18.69
CA TYR A 306 13.92 -23.08 -17.55
C TYR A 306 14.99 -23.88 -16.80
N LEU A 307 14.72 -25.15 -16.48
CA LEU A 307 15.71 -26.03 -15.85
C LEU A 307 16.94 -26.23 -16.74
N GLY A 308 16.76 -26.31 -18.07
CA GLY A 308 17.88 -26.34 -19.01
C GLY A 308 18.74 -25.08 -18.98
N GLN A 309 18.16 -23.89 -18.78
CA GLN A 309 18.93 -22.66 -18.56
C GLN A 309 19.66 -22.67 -17.22
N VAL A 310 19.01 -23.16 -16.16
CA VAL A 310 19.64 -23.33 -14.83
C VAL A 310 20.81 -24.32 -14.91
N ASP A 311 20.63 -25.48 -15.54
CA ASP A 311 21.68 -26.48 -15.74
C ASP A 311 22.84 -25.91 -16.57
N LYS A 312 22.57 -25.10 -17.59
CA LYS A 312 23.61 -24.38 -18.35
C LYS A 312 24.37 -23.41 -17.46
N ALA A 313 23.68 -22.57 -16.69
CA ALA A 313 24.33 -21.64 -15.76
C ALA A 313 25.22 -22.39 -14.74
N ILE A 314 24.72 -23.52 -14.23
CA ILE A 314 25.43 -24.37 -13.27
C ILE A 314 26.65 -25.07 -13.90
N SER A 315 26.51 -25.63 -15.11
CA SER A 315 27.53 -26.50 -15.72
C SER A 315 28.61 -25.76 -16.50
N THR A 316 28.25 -24.68 -17.21
CA THR A 316 29.18 -23.92 -18.06
C THR A 316 29.58 -22.58 -17.44
N GLY A 317 28.97 -22.18 -16.31
CA GLY A 317 29.16 -20.85 -15.72
C GLY A 317 28.54 -19.73 -16.56
N ALA A 318 27.55 -20.05 -17.40
CA ALA A 318 26.84 -19.04 -18.19
C ALA A 318 26.19 -18.01 -17.28
N TRP A 319 26.50 -16.73 -17.51
CA TRP A 319 25.92 -15.62 -16.77
C TRP A 319 24.40 -15.53 -17.03
N MET A 320 23.61 -15.21 -16.01
CA MET A 320 22.17 -14.92 -16.08
C MET A 320 21.90 -13.57 -15.41
N SER A 321 21.00 -12.76 -15.97
CA SER A 321 20.63 -11.50 -15.30
C SER A 321 19.82 -11.77 -14.02
N GLN A 322 19.95 -10.87 -13.04
CA GLN A 322 19.27 -11.02 -11.74
C GLN A 322 17.76 -11.18 -11.90
N ARG A 323 17.16 -10.41 -12.83
CA ARG A 323 15.73 -10.51 -13.10
C ARG A 323 15.31 -11.83 -13.75
N CYS A 324 16.15 -12.45 -14.56
CA CYS A 324 15.87 -13.78 -15.14
C CYS A 324 15.96 -14.88 -14.07
N ILE A 325 16.87 -14.75 -13.10
CA ILE A 325 16.97 -15.63 -11.94
C ILE A 325 15.68 -15.52 -11.12
N ALA A 326 15.29 -14.30 -10.74
CA ALA A 326 14.05 -14.05 -9.97
C ALA A 326 12.81 -14.63 -10.66
N LEU A 327 12.66 -14.41 -11.98
CA LEU A 327 11.54 -14.98 -12.75
C LEU A 327 11.57 -16.50 -12.81
N THR A 328 12.75 -17.09 -12.91
CA THR A 328 12.88 -18.55 -12.89
C THR A 328 12.46 -19.09 -11.52
N CYS A 329 12.89 -18.44 -10.44
CA CYS A 329 12.47 -18.78 -9.09
C CYS A 329 10.96 -18.62 -8.89
N HIS A 330 10.37 -17.50 -9.30
CA HIS A 330 8.92 -17.25 -9.18
C HIS A 330 8.09 -18.33 -9.89
N LEU A 331 8.48 -18.71 -11.11
CA LEU A 331 7.74 -19.75 -11.82
C LEU A 331 7.82 -21.10 -11.10
N LEU A 332 8.98 -21.43 -10.54
CA LEU A 332 9.18 -22.66 -9.78
C LEU A 332 8.47 -22.62 -8.42
N SER A 333 8.35 -21.44 -7.81
CA SER A 333 7.75 -21.21 -6.49
C SER A 333 6.22 -21.14 -6.54
N ASP A 334 5.62 -20.68 -7.66
CA ASP A 334 4.16 -20.58 -7.88
C ASP A 334 3.45 -21.95 -7.93
N ARG A 335 3.50 -22.70 -6.82
CA ARG A 335 2.89 -24.01 -6.53
C ARG A 335 3.16 -25.13 -7.55
N GLN A 336 4.13 -24.96 -8.46
CA GLN A 336 4.58 -26.04 -9.36
C GLN A 336 5.11 -27.26 -8.59
N VAL A 337 5.68 -27.02 -7.41
CA VAL A 337 6.17 -28.04 -6.49
C VAL A 337 5.02 -28.90 -5.92
N SER A 338 3.83 -28.32 -5.77
CA SER A 338 2.64 -28.99 -5.24
C SER A 338 2.06 -30.03 -6.20
N TRP A 339 2.06 -29.77 -7.51
CA TRP A 339 1.50 -30.69 -8.51
C TRP A 339 2.42 -31.88 -8.82
N ALA A 340 1.84 -33.07 -8.93
CA ALA A 340 2.61 -34.31 -9.06
C ALA A 340 3.33 -34.45 -10.42
N SER A 341 2.72 -33.98 -11.51
CA SER A 341 3.25 -34.09 -12.88
C SER A 341 4.47 -33.20 -13.10
N THR A 342 4.44 -31.98 -12.58
CA THR A 342 5.49 -30.97 -12.66
C THR A 342 6.62 -31.27 -11.68
N TRP A 343 6.30 -31.75 -10.47
CA TRP A 343 7.29 -32.23 -9.51
C TRP A 343 8.15 -33.38 -10.04
N ALA A 344 7.57 -34.29 -10.83
CA ALA A 344 8.34 -35.38 -11.44
C ALA A 344 9.51 -34.89 -12.32
N ILE A 345 9.40 -33.67 -12.87
CA ILE A 345 10.44 -33.03 -13.69
C ILE A 345 11.45 -32.28 -12.81
N VAL A 346 11.00 -31.60 -11.75
CA VAL A 346 11.86 -30.79 -10.86
C VAL A 346 12.67 -31.66 -9.88
N LYS A 347 12.10 -32.77 -9.40
CA LYS A 347 12.69 -33.67 -8.40
C LYS A 347 14.15 -34.07 -8.68
N PRO A 348 14.55 -34.52 -9.89
CA PRO A 348 15.95 -34.90 -10.14
C PRO A 348 16.94 -33.72 -10.09
N HIS A 349 16.47 -32.48 -10.24
CA HIS A 349 17.31 -31.28 -10.21
C HIS A 349 17.35 -30.61 -8.83
N THR A 350 16.56 -31.07 -7.85
CA THR A 350 16.37 -30.36 -6.57
C THR A 350 17.67 -30.15 -5.79
N ASP A 351 18.54 -31.17 -5.69
CA ASP A 351 19.81 -31.03 -4.96
C ASP A 351 20.75 -30.01 -5.63
N ALA A 352 20.85 -30.04 -6.96
CA ALA A 352 21.67 -29.10 -7.72
C ALA A 352 21.09 -27.68 -7.68
N LEU A 353 19.76 -27.56 -7.69
CA LEU A 353 19.05 -26.30 -7.60
C LEU A 353 19.24 -25.66 -6.23
N VAL A 354 19.15 -26.41 -5.13
CA VAL A 354 19.45 -25.90 -3.78
C VAL A 354 20.91 -25.48 -3.68
N ALA A 355 21.84 -26.38 -4.00
CA ALA A 355 23.26 -26.16 -3.73
C ALA A 355 23.94 -25.14 -4.67
N ARG A 356 23.50 -25.04 -5.93
CA ARG A 356 24.22 -24.28 -6.97
C ARG A 356 23.41 -23.14 -7.60
N PHE A 357 22.11 -23.04 -7.30
CA PHE A 357 21.25 -21.97 -7.82
C PHE A 357 20.63 -21.13 -6.71
N ILE A 358 20.00 -21.72 -5.70
CA ILE A 358 19.42 -21.00 -4.55
C ILE A 358 20.51 -20.48 -3.62
N PHE A 359 21.37 -21.38 -3.12
CA PHE A 359 22.37 -21.04 -2.10
C PHE A 359 23.26 -19.84 -2.46
N PRO A 360 23.81 -19.73 -3.69
CA PRO A 360 24.62 -18.55 -4.05
C PRO A 360 23.86 -17.21 -4.06
N GLN A 361 22.53 -17.21 -4.18
CA GLN A 361 21.71 -15.98 -4.12
C GLN A 361 21.39 -15.53 -2.69
N LEU A 362 21.55 -16.44 -1.72
CA LEU A 362 21.35 -16.17 -0.29
C LEU A 362 22.63 -15.72 0.39
N CYS A 363 23.80 -16.00 -0.20
CA CYS A 363 25.08 -15.47 0.25
C CYS A 363 25.21 -13.97 -0.05
N ILE A 364 25.89 -13.23 0.83
CA ILE A 364 26.23 -11.82 0.59
C ILE A 364 26.98 -11.63 -0.74
N SER A 365 26.47 -10.70 -1.56
CA SER A 365 27.06 -10.38 -2.85
C SER A 365 28.18 -9.34 -2.72
N ALA A 366 29.05 -9.25 -3.73
CA ALA A 366 30.10 -8.23 -3.74
C ALA A 366 29.54 -6.79 -3.81
N ALA A 367 28.36 -6.62 -4.42
CA ALA A 367 27.68 -5.32 -4.49
C ALA A 367 27.07 -4.93 -3.14
N ASP A 368 26.55 -5.90 -2.39
CA ASP A 368 26.05 -5.68 -1.03
C ASP A 368 27.19 -5.31 -0.07
N GLU A 369 28.39 -5.89 -0.26
CA GLU A 369 29.60 -5.50 0.50
C GLU A 369 30.09 -4.08 0.19
N GLU A 370 29.90 -3.60 -1.04
CA GLU A 370 30.22 -2.23 -1.45
C GLU A 370 29.21 -1.25 -0.84
N LEU A 371 27.92 -1.57 -0.93
CA LEU A 371 26.87 -0.75 -0.35
C LEU A 371 27.01 -0.63 1.17
N TRP A 372 27.32 -1.73 1.86
CA TRP A 372 27.61 -1.70 3.30
C TRP A 372 28.69 -0.67 3.67
N GLN A 373 29.71 -0.50 2.83
CA GLN A 373 30.85 0.38 3.11
C GLN A 373 30.57 1.83 2.75
N ASP A 374 29.93 2.05 1.60
CA ASP A 374 29.74 3.39 1.04
C ASP A 374 28.49 4.06 1.61
N ASP A 375 27.41 3.30 1.84
CA ASP A 375 26.15 3.76 2.42
C ASP A 375 25.46 2.68 3.27
N PRO A 376 25.83 2.57 4.57
CA PRO A 376 25.25 1.57 5.46
C PRO A 376 23.76 1.79 5.75
N VAL A 377 23.22 3.00 5.56
CA VAL A 377 21.79 3.27 5.77
C VAL A 377 21.00 2.66 4.61
N ASP A 378 21.43 2.91 3.37
CA ASP A 378 20.80 2.32 2.18
C ASP A 378 20.88 0.78 2.20
N TYR A 379 21.99 0.21 2.69
CA TYR A 379 22.09 -1.25 2.89
C TYR A 379 20.98 -1.81 3.80
N ILE A 380 20.70 -1.14 4.93
CA ILE A 380 19.69 -1.59 5.90
C ILE A 380 18.30 -1.42 5.29
N ASN A 381 18.02 -0.27 4.68
CA ASN A 381 16.73 0.02 4.05
C ASN A 381 16.44 -0.97 2.92
N LYS A 382 17.42 -1.26 2.06
CA LYS A 382 17.33 -2.28 1.01
C LYS A 382 17.03 -3.68 1.52
N LYS A 383 17.49 -4.02 2.73
CA LYS A 383 17.21 -5.31 3.37
C LYS A 383 15.87 -5.33 4.11
N ALA A 384 15.35 -4.17 4.50
CA ALA A 384 14.10 -4.02 5.22
C ALA A 384 12.88 -3.75 4.30
N ASP A 385 13.10 -3.19 3.10
CA ASP A 385 12.03 -2.77 2.17
C ASP A 385 11.27 -3.97 1.56
N PRO A 386 9.98 -4.17 1.91
CA PRO A 386 9.13 -5.24 1.36
C PRO A 386 8.84 -5.09 -0.15
N LEU A 387 9.00 -3.90 -0.73
CA LEU A 387 8.74 -3.63 -2.15
C LEU A 387 9.95 -3.99 -3.03
N GLU A 388 11.18 -3.82 -2.54
CA GLU A 388 12.39 -4.29 -3.23
C GLU A 388 12.41 -5.84 -3.30
N ASP A 389 11.86 -6.48 -2.27
CA ASP A 389 11.66 -7.93 -2.14
C ASP A 389 10.90 -8.55 -3.32
N LEU A 390 9.90 -7.88 -3.90
CA LEU A 390 9.11 -8.39 -5.04
C LEU A 390 9.92 -8.55 -6.33
N ARG A 391 11.10 -7.92 -6.42
CA ARG A 391 11.95 -7.93 -7.63
C ARG A 391 13.30 -8.58 -7.42
N SER A 392 13.71 -8.74 -6.16
CA SER A 392 14.99 -9.29 -5.76
C SER A 392 15.11 -10.79 -6.08
N PRO A 393 16.26 -11.24 -6.63
CA PRO A 393 16.53 -12.67 -6.82
C PRO A 393 16.67 -13.42 -5.49
N THR A 394 17.11 -12.74 -4.42
CA THR A 394 17.29 -13.33 -3.08
C THR A 394 15.95 -13.71 -2.47
N THR A 395 14.96 -12.83 -2.52
CA THR A 395 13.60 -13.06 -2.02
C THR A 395 12.89 -14.13 -2.85
N ALA A 396 13.02 -14.06 -4.17
CA ALA A 396 12.50 -15.09 -5.08
C ALA A 396 13.10 -16.49 -4.77
N ALA A 397 14.41 -16.56 -4.51
CA ALA A 397 15.09 -17.80 -4.12
C ALA A 397 14.67 -18.28 -2.72
N THR A 398 14.42 -17.36 -1.79
CA THR A 398 13.91 -17.64 -0.44
C THR A 398 12.51 -18.23 -0.50
N ASN A 399 11.60 -17.63 -1.27
CA ASN A 399 10.25 -18.13 -1.48
C ASN A 399 10.27 -19.53 -2.12
N LEU A 400 11.14 -19.74 -3.12
CA LEU A 400 11.32 -21.09 -3.70
C LEU A 400 11.83 -22.10 -2.68
N LEU A 401 12.77 -21.73 -1.80
CA LEU A 401 13.26 -22.59 -0.73
C LEU A 401 12.16 -22.96 0.27
N LEU A 402 11.36 -21.97 0.69
CA LEU A 402 10.21 -22.14 1.57
C LEU A 402 9.16 -23.07 0.95
N ASP A 403 8.79 -22.85 -0.31
CA ASP A 403 7.81 -23.68 -1.02
C ASP A 403 8.28 -25.13 -1.21
N LEU A 404 9.58 -25.35 -1.46
CA LEU A 404 10.17 -26.70 -1.52
C LEU A 404 10.02 -27.45 -0.19
N VAL A 405 10.16 -26.76 0.94
CA VAL A 405 10.03 -27.36 2.28
C VAL A 405 8.57 -27.50 2.69
N ARG A 406 7.72 -26.51 2.40
CA ARG A 406 6.28 -26.53 2.72
C ARG A 406 5.57 -27.67 1.99
N ASP A 407 5.70 -27.74 0.67
CA ASP A 407 4.91 -28.65 -0.17
C ASP A 407 5.48 -30.09 -0.21
N ARG A 408 6.80 -30.26 0.00
CA ARG A 408 7.50 -31.56 -0.12
C ARG A 408 8.43 -31.88 1.06
N LYS A 409 8.09 -31.42 2.28
CA LYS A 409 8.87 -31.57 3.53
C LYS A 409 9.61 -32.91 3.68
N LYS A 410 8.92 -34.04 3.48
CA LYS A 410 9.49 -35.40 3.65
C LYS A 410 10.68 -35.70 2.74
N LEU A 411 10.76 -35.07 1.57
CA LEU A 411 11.79 -35.35 0.56
C LEU A 411 12.90 -34.29 0.54
N THR A 412 12.57 -33.03 0.83
CA THR A 412 13.48 -31.88 0.63
C THR A 412 14.13 -31.40 1.92
N PHE A 413 13.42 -31.46 3.05
CA PHE A 413 13.85 -30.86 4.31
C PHE A 413 15.17 -31.44 4.85
N LEU A 414 15.27 -32.78 5.00
CA LEU A 414 16.49 -33.41 5.52
C LEU A 414 17.71 -33.24 4.58
N PRO A 415 17.60 -33.40 3.24
CA PRO A 415 18.70 -33.09 2.34
C PRO A 415 19.22 -31.65 2.43
N ILE A 416 18.31 -30.67 2.54
CA ILE A 416 18.68 -29.25 2.69
C ILE A 416 19.45 -29.05 4.00
N LEU A 417 18.97 -29.60 5.12
CA LEU A 417 19.67 -29.51 6.41
C LEU A 417 21.04 -30.20 6.38
N ASN A 418 21.15 -31.35 5.71
CA ASN A 418 22.44 -32.05 5.55
C ASN A 418 23.43 -31.21 4.72
N PHE A 419 22.95 -30.50 3.69
CA PHE A 419 23.76 -29.58 2.90
C PHE A 419 24.27 -28.42 3.75
N VAL A 420 23.40 -27.78 4.53
CA VAL A 420 23.77 -26.70 5.47
C VAL A 420 24.82 -27.21 6.48
N ASN A 421 24.56 -28.36 7.12
CA ASN A 421 25.48 -28.95 8.09
C ASN A 421 26.84 -29.27 7.46
N THR A 422 26.86 -29.81 6.24
CA THR A 422 28.11 -30.09 5.51
C THR A 422 28.89 -28.81 5.25
N THR A 423 28.21 -27.73 4.86
CA THR A 423 28.81 -26.42 4.61
C THR A 423 29.41 -25.82 5.88
N LEU A 424 28.65 -25.85 6.99
CA LEU A 424 29.10 -25.34 8.28
C LEU A 424 30.26 -26.16 8.87
N MET A 425 30.23 -27.48 8.73
CA MET A 425 31.33 -28.36 9.13
C MET A 425 32.59 -28.10 8.29
N THR A 426 32.43 -27.89 6.98
CA THR A 426 33.55 -27.52 6.09
C THR A 426 34.18 -26.21 6.53
N TYR A 427 33.36 -25.21 6.88
CA TYR A 427 33.83 -23.93 7.41
C TYR A 427 34.58 -24.08 8.74
N GLN A 428 34.04 -24.86 9.68
CA GLN A 428 34.67 -25.08 10.99
C GLN A 428 36.03 -25.80 10.88
N GLN A 429 36.16 -26.75 9.95
CA GLN A 429 37.38 -27.51 9.71
C GLN A 429 38.44 -26.74 8.88
N ALA A 430 38.04 -25.68 8.17
CA ALA A 430 38.96 -24.84 7.42
C ALA A 430 39.87 -24.00 8.33
N ALA A 431 41.12 -23.82 7.91
CA ALA A 431 42.07 -22.92 8.58
C ALA A 431 41.53 -21.48 8.60
N PRO A 432 41.82 -20.66 9.63
CA PRO A 432 41.26 -19.31 9.78
C PRO A 432 41.41 -18.41 8.53
N GLU A 433 42.51 -18.56 7.78
CA GLU A 433 42.81 -17.79 6.57
C GLU A 433 42.09 -18.31 5.30
N ALA A 434 41.52 -19.51 5.34
CA ALA A 434 40.82 -20.18 4.22
C ALA A 434 39.31 -20.34 4.48
N ARG A 435 38.79 -19.69 5.53
CA ARG A 435 37.37 -19.72 5.89
C ARG A 435 36.57 -18.87 4.90
N ASN A 436 35.63 -19.50 4.19
CA ASN A 436 34.71 -18.78 3.31
C ASN A 436 33.51 -18.27 4.11
N TYR A 437 33.58 -17.00 4.56
CA TYR A 437 32.52 -16.37 5.34
C TYR A 437 31.21 -16.23 4.55
N ARG A 438 31.27 -16.07 3.22
CA ARG A 438 30.08 -15.93 2.36
C ARG A 438 29.24 -17.20 2.34
N GLU A 439 29.89 -18.36 2.30
CA GLU A 439 29.18 -19.65 2.36
C GLU A 439 28.58 -19.91 3.75
N LYS A 440 29.26 -19.46 4.82
CA LYS A 440 28.69 -19.55 6.16
C LYS A 440 27.49 -18.62 6.33
N ASP A 441 27.58 -17.40 5.82
CA ASP A 441 26.50 -16.42 5.78
C ASP A 441 25.26 -16.97 5.07
N GLY A 442 25.40 -17.41 3.82
CA GLY A 442 24.29 -18.02 3.08
C GLY A 442 23.70 -19.25 3.79
N ALA A 443 24.52 -20.01 4.52
CA ALA A 443 24.05 -21.16 5.31
C ALA A 443 23.23 -20.75 6.53
N LEU A 444 23.62 -19.66 7.21
CA LEU A 444 22.84 -19.08 8.31
C LEU A 444 21.54 -18.45 7.81
N CYS A 445 21.59 -17.70 6.71
CA CYS A 445 20.41 -17.13 6.06
C CYS A 445 19.41 -18.22 5.64
N MET A 446 19.88 -19.32 5.04
CA MET A 446 19.03 -20.49 4.75
C MET A 446 18.36 -21.07 6.00
N MET A 447 19.09 -21.13 7.13
CA MET A 447 18.53 -21.61 8.40
C MET A 447 17.51 -20.61 8.97
N GLY A 448 17.79 -19.31 8.93
CA GLY A 448 16.84 -18.27 9.34
C GLY A 448 15.54 -18.33 8.53
N CYS A 449 15.63 -18.49 7.21
CA CYS A 449 14.45 -18.64 6.36
C CYS A 449 13.64 -19.90 6.69
N LEU A 450 14.27 -20.97 7.18
CA LEU A 450 13.61 -22.23 7.51
C LEU A 450 13.19 -22.32 8.98
N ALA A 451 13.38 -21.25 9.78
CA ALA A 451 13.21 -21.26 11.22
C ALA A 451 11.81 -21.74 11.62
N ASP A 452 10.73 -21.17 11.09
CA ASP A 452 9.34 -21.58 11.40
C ASP A 452 9.10 -23.08 11.16
N HIS A 453 9.64 -23.60 10.06
CA HIS A 453 9.48 -25.01 9.68
C HIS A 453 10.30 -25.97 10.56
N MET A 454 11.43 -25.48 11.09
CA MET A 454 12.32 -26.19 12.01
C MET A 454 11.84 -26.13 13.46
N LEU A 455 11.26 -25.00 13.87
CA LEU A 455 10.73 -24.76 15.20
C LEU A 455 9.31 -25.30 15.37
N GLY A 456 8.53 -25.55 14.32
CA GLY A 456 7.19 -26.13 14.46
C GLY A 456 7.16 -27.42 15.31
N LYS A 457 6.10 -27.59 16.14
CA LYS A 457 5.96 -28.66 17.16
C LYS A 457 6.27 -30.09 16.64
N LYS A 458 5.95 -30.39 15.38
CA LYS A 458 6.14 -31.70 14.73
C LYS A 458 7.53 -31.89 14.08
N SER A 459 8.48 -30.98 14.28
CA SER A 459 9.80 -31.01 13.66
C SER A 459 10.76 -31.97 14.39
N PRO A 460 11.42 -32.91 13.66
CA PRO A 460 12.37 -33.85 14.28
C PRO A 460 13.69 -33.18 14.72
N VAL A 461 13.90 -31.91 14.37
CA VAL A 461 15.17 -31.19 14.58
C VAL A 461 15.04 -30.08 15.63
N ARG A 462 13.83 -29.84 16.16
CA ARG A 462 13.55 -28.79 17.17
C ARG A 462 14.50 -28.89 18.38
N ALA A 463 14.71 -30.10 18.90
CA ALA A 463 15.61 -30.33 20.04
C ALA A 463 17.11 -30.08 19.74
N GLN A 464 17.51 -30.09 18.47
CA GLN A 464 18.90 -29.83 18.06
C GLN A 464 19.14 -28.34 17.74
N MET A 465 18.09 -27.51 17.70
CA MET A 465 18.21 -26.08 17.38
C MET A 465 18.95 -25.30 18.48
N GLU A 466 18.76 -25.65 19.75
CA GLU A 466 19.52 -25.04 20.84
C GLU A 466 21.03 -25.31 20.71
N GLU A 467 21.41 -26.56 20.41
CA GLU A 467 22.82 -26.92 20.16
C GLU A 467 23.35 -26.18 18.92
N PHE A 468 22.54 -26.06 17.87
CA PHE A 468 22.90 -25.31 16.67
C PHE A 468 23.19 -23.83 16.98
N VAL A 469 22.31 -23.16 17.72
CA VAL A 469 22.50 -21.77 18.15
C VAL A 469 23.79 -21.64 18.95
N MET A 470 24.00 -22.51 19.94
CA MET A 470 25.18 -22.42 20.82
C MET A 470 26.51 -22.78 20.14
N VAL A 471 26.50 -23.64 19.12
CA VAL A 471 27.71 -24.10 18.41
C VAL A 471 28.04 -23.22 17.21
N HIS A 472 27.03 -22.73 16.47
CA HIS A 472 27.23 -22.06 15.19
C HIS A 472 26.96 -20.55 15.21
N ILE A 473 26.05 -20.07 16.08
CA ILE A 473 25.62 -18.67 16.16
C ILE A 473 26.28 -17.95 17.35
N TYR A 474 26.19 -18.51 18.55
CA TYR A 474 26.73 -17.90 19.78
C TYR A 474 28.22 -17.50 19.73
N PRO A 475 29.15 -18.34 19.21
CA PRO A 475 30.57 -17.99 19.14
C PRO A 475 30.85 -16.79 18.24
N GLU A 476 29.94 -16.50 17.31
CA GLU A 476 30.14 -15.46 16.31
C GLU A 476 29.89 -14.07 16.88
N PHE A 477 28.90 -13.89 17.78
CA PHE A 477 28.71 -12.65 18.54
C PHE A 477 29.97 -12.20 19.31
N ARG A 478 30.89 -13.12 19.59
CA ARG A 478 32.15 -12.89 20.34
C ARG A 478 33.41 -13.02 19.48
N SER A 479 33.28 -13.23 18.16
CA SER A 479 34.42 -13.51 17.28
C SER A 479 35.34 -12.30 17.10
N GLN A 480 36.29 -12.10 18.01
CA GLN A 480 37.35 -11.11 17.87
C GLN A 480 38.59 -11.73 17.20
N VAL A 481 38.66 -11.70 15.86
CA VAL A 481 39.94 -12.00 15.18
C VAL A 481 40.82 -10.73 15.23
N PRO A 482 41.93 -10.68 16.00
CA PRO A 482 42.54 -9.40 16.40
C PRO A 482 43.40 -8.69 15.34
N TYR A 483 43.74 -9.35 14.23
CA TYR A 483 44.49 -8.72 13.11
C TYR A 483 43.59 -8.30 11.93
N LEU A 484 42.31 -8.56 12.09
CA LEU A 484 41.23 -8.30 11.16
C LEU A 484 40.00 -8.04 12.04
N ARG A 485 39.94 -6.86 12.67
CA ARG A 485 38.64 -6.19 12.89
C ARG A 485 38.09 -5.81 11.49
N SER A 486 37.88 -6.81 10.66
CA SER A 486 37.50 -6.68 9.26
C SER A 486 36.06 -7.13 9.11
N ARG A 487 35.30 -6.32 8.37
CA ARG A 487 34.23 -6.63 7.40
C ARG A 487 33.43 -7.94 7.61
N GLU A 488 34.12 -9.06 7.68
CA GLU A 488 33.60 -10.42 7.81
C GLU A 488 33.02 -10.71 9.21
N SER A 489 33.60 -10.16 10.28
CA SER A 489 33.11 -10.34 11.66
C SER A 489 31.80 -9.57 11.89
N THR A 490 31.66 -8.39 11.28
CA THR A 490 30.49 -7.51 11.44
C THR A 490 29.30 -7.98 10.60
N THR A 491 29.52 -8.46 9.37
CA THR A 491 28.47 -9.15 8.58
C THR A 491 27.97 -10.41 9.28
N ILE A 492 28.86 -11.20 9.89
CA ILE A 492 28.44 -12.40 10.61
C ILE A 492 27.65 -12.03 11.90
N ASN A 493 28.01 -10.95 12.60
CA ASN A 493 27.22 -10.45 13.73
C ASN A 493 25.82 -9.99 13.29
N PHE A 494 25.74 -9.26 12.18
CA PHE A 494 24.48 -8.87 11.56
C PHE A 494 23.63 -10.10 11.22
N CYS A 495 24.21 -11.11 10.57
CA CYS A 495 23.48 -12.32 10.19
C CYS A 495 23.14 -13.21 11.39
N ALA A 496 23.95 -13.22 12.44
CA ALA A 496 23.60 -13.87 13.70
C ALA A 496 22.40 -13.20 14.37
N CYS A 497 22.34 -11.86 14.34
CA CYS A 497 21.19 -11.09 14.84
C CYS A 497 19.95 -11.25 13.95
N ASP A 498 20.07 -11.15 12.63
CA ASP A 498 18.99 -11.35 11.65
C ASP A 498 18.48 -12.81 11.62
N THR A 499 19.36 -13.77 11.86
CA THR A 499 18.94 -15.16 12.06
C THR A 499 18.19 -15.26 13.38
N MET A 500 18.71 -14.70 14.49
CA MET A 500 18.03 -14.73 15.78
C MET A 500 16.66 -14.04 15.73
N SER A 501 16.51 -12.96 14.96
CA SER A 501 15.23 -12.29 14.77
C SER A 501 14.20 -13.13 14.01
N LYS A 502 14.62 -14.26 13.40
CA LYS A 502 13.73 -15.22 12.72
C LYS A 502 13.46 -16.47 13.56
N PHE A 503 14.14 -16.65 14.71
CA PHE A 503 13.96 -17.79 15.61
C PHE A 503 12.94 -17.49 16.72
N ASP A 504 11.79 -16.95 16.32
CA ASP A 504 10.69 -16.72 17.25
C ASP A 504 10.09 -18.06 17.73
N GLY A 505 9.85 -18.21 19.04
CA GLY A 505 9.37 -19.46 19.65
C GLY A 505 10.40 -20.56 19.94
N LEU A 506 11.71 -20.26 19.95
CA LEU A 506 12.76 -21.19 20.39
C LEU A 506 12.73 -21.38 21.92
N VAL A 507 12.43 -22.60 22.37
CA VAL A 507 12.48 -22.96 23.80
C VAL A 507 13.88 -23.45 24.17
N PHE A 508 14.55 -22.74 25.07
CA PHE A 508 15.85 -23.12 25.59
C PHE A 508 15.71 -24.13 26.75
N SER A 509 16.38 -25.27 26.65
CA SER A 509 16.41 -26.27 27.71
C SER A 509 17.32 -25.84 28.87
N ASN A 510 18.32 -24.98 28.61
CA ASN A 510 19.22 -24.45 29.63
C ASN A 510 18.95 -22.97 29.92
N GLU A 511 18.61 -22.65 31.16
CA GLU A 511 18.35 -21.29 31.66
C GLU A 511 19.52 -20.31 31.49
N GLN A 512 20.76 -20.80 31.28
CA GLN A 512 21.94 -19.94 31.07
C GLN A 512 22.16 -19.51 29.62
N HIS A 513 21.67 -20.26 28.63
CA HIS A 513 21.89 -19.95 27.22
C HIS A 513 21.23 -18.62 26.79
N PRO A 514 19.97 -18.33 27.17
CA PRO A 514 19.35 -17.05 26.82
C PRO A 514 20.07 -15.86 27.46
N ALA A 515 20.56 -15.99 28.69
CA ALA A 515 21.36 -14.96 29.37
C ALA A 515 22.66 -14.63 28.63
N LEU A 516 23.34 -15.65 28.08
CA LEU A 516 24.57 -15.47 27.30
C LEU A 516 24.30 -14.81 25.95
N ILE A 517 23.18 -15.15 25.30
CA ILE A 517 22.75 -14.56 24.03
C ILE A 517 22.37 -13.09 24.25
N LEU A 518 21.60 -12.78 25.30
CA LEU A 518 21.25 -11.41 25.67
C LEU A 518 22.50 -10.54 25.90
N GLU A 519 23.47 -11.03 26.69
CA GLU A 519 24.72 -10.30 26.94
C GLU A 519 25.52 -10.04 25.65
N ALA A 520 25.48 -11.00 24.72
CA ALA A 520 26.08 -10.88 23.39
C ALA A 520 25.34 -9.86 22.51
N THR A 521 24.01 -9.90 22.42
CA THR A 521 23.21 -8.94 21.64
C THR A 521 23.35 -7.51 22.17
N LEU A 522 23.38 -7.33 23.50
CA LEU A 522 23.62 -6.03 24.13
C LEU A 522 25.03 -5.48 23.84
N ALA A 523 26.03 -6.35 23.63
CA ALA A 523 27.35 -5.93 23.18
C ALA A 523 27.32 -5.46 21.72
N CYS A 524 26.54 -6.12 20.85
CA CYS A 524 26.36 -5.75 19.44
C CYS A 524 25.61 -4.42 19.25
N MET A 525 24.68 -4.06 20.13
CA MET A 525 24.04 -2.74 20.11
C MET A 525 25.03 -1.57 20.33
N LYS A 526 26.20 -1.84 20.91
CA LYS A 526 27.27 -0.85 21.14
C LYS A 526 28.41 -0.96 20.13
N ASP A 527 28.22 -1.72 19.05
CA ASP A 527 29.21 -1.87 17.98
C ASP A 527 29.39 -0.55 17.21
N PRO A 528 30.60 -0.22 16.71
CA PRO A 528 30.79 0.97 15.89
C PRO A 528 30.04 0.96 14.54
N GLU A 529 29.69 -0.20 13.99
CA GLU A 529 29.04 -0.31 12.68
C GLU A 529 27.51 -0.20 12.79
N LEU A 530 26.93 0.71 12.01
CA LEU A 530 25.49 1.00 12.03
C LEU A 530 24.61 -0.22 11.71
N PRO A 531 24.89 -1.04 10.68
CA PRO A 531 24.03 -2.17 10.36
C PRO A 531 23.98 -3.23 11.47
N VAL A 532 25.08 -3.42 12.20
CA VAL A 532 25.10 -4.37 13.34
C VAL A 532 24.31 -3.84 14.53
N ARG A 533 24.37 -2.53 14.80
CA ARG A 533 23.51 -1.92 15.83
C ARG A 533 22.03 -2.09 15.48
N ALA A 534 21.67 -1.87 14.21
CA ALA A 534 20.31 -2.01 13.70
C ALA A 534 19.79 -3.46 13.78
N ALA A 535 20.57 -4.44 13.29
CA ALA A 535 20.18 -5.84 13.39
C ALA A 535 20.14 -6.35 14.84
N ALA A 536 21.05 -5.89 15.70
CA ALA A 536 21.00 -6.20 17.12
C ALA A 536 19.72 -5.66 17.76
N ALA A 537 19.35 -4.41 17.45
CA ALA A 537 18.09 -3.81 17.88
C ALA A 537 16.86 -4.62 17.41
N ILE A 538 16.77 -4.96 16.12
CA ILE A 538 15.66 -5.77 15.59
C ILE A 538 15.60 -7.16 16.23
N SER A 539 16.76 -7.79 16.46
CA SER A 539 16.82 -9.11 17.13
C SER A 539 16.40 -9.09 18.59
N MET A 540 16.33 -7.92 19.23
CA MET A 540 15.84 -7.80 20.60
C MET A 540 14.35 -8.14 20.72
N GLN A 541 13.58 -8.00 19.64
CA GLN A 541 12.14 -8.23 19.65
C GLN A 541 11.80 -9.71 19.90
N PRO A 542 12.25 -10.69 19.07
CA PRO A 542 12.02 -12.11 19.38
C PRO A 542 12.73 -12.60 20.64
N LEU A 543 13.81 -11.92 21.04
CA LEU A 543 14.43 -12.18 22.34
C LEU A 543 13.51 -11.73 23.48
N ALA A 544 12.81 -10.60 23.36
CA ALA A 544 11.81 -10.19 24.36
C ALA A 544 10.75 -11.30 24.48
N HIS A 545 10.12 -11.69 23.38
CA HIS A 545 9.12 -12.76 23.32
C HIS A 545 9.62 -14.12 23.85
N ALA A 546 10.79 -14.61 23.41
CA ALA A 546 11.37 -15.89 23.87
C ALA A 546 11.86 -15.86 25.33
N LEU A 547 12.12 -14.68 25.89
CA LEU A 547 12.55 -14.50 27.28
C LEU A 547 11.38 -14.26 28.25
N MET A 548 10.17 -13.97 27.75
CA MET A 548 8.95 -13.74 28.55
C MET A 548 8.65 -14.87 29.54
N PRO A 549 8.75 -16.17 29.19
CA PRO A 549 8.45 -17.26 30.13
C PRO A 549 9.55 -17.50 31.17
N ASN A 550 10.75 -16.94 30.97
CA ASN A 550 11.94 -17.26 31.76
C ASN A 550 12.13 -16.29 32.94
N THR A 551 11.76 -16.75 34.14
CA THR A 551 11.83 -16.03 35.43
C THR A 551 13.22 -15.50 35.82
N THR A 552 14.28 -15.94 35.14
CA THR A 552 15.69 -15.63 35.45
C THR A 552 16.28 -14.49 34.60
N VAL A 553 15.74 -14.21 33.40
CA VAL A 553 16.38 -13.29 32.43
C VAL A 553 15.80 -11.87 32.51
N ARG A 554 14.50 -11.72 32.76
CA ARG A 554 13.86 -10.42 33.02
C ARG A 554 14.62 -9.54 34.03
N PRO A 555 15.03 -10.02 35.22
CA PRO A 555 15.78 -9.18 36.17
C PRO A 555 17.20 -8.80 35.71
N MET A 556 17.77 -9.51 34.71
CA MET A 556 19.06 -9.12 34.11
C MET A 556 18.90 -8.05 33.02
N MET A 557 17.73 -7.96 32.38
CA MET A 557 17.43 -6.94 31.36
C MET A 557 17.09 -5.58 31.97
N VAL A 558 16.32 -5.56 33.07
CA VAL A 558 15.82 -4.33 33.70
C VAL A 558 16.89 -3.24 33.93
N PRO A 559 18.11 -3.54 34.41
CA PRO A 559 19.17 -2.53 34.57
C PRO A 559 19.67 -1.92 33.25
N HIS A 560 19.49 -2.63 32.13
CA HIS A 560 19.95 -2.22 30.81
C HIS A 560 18.85 -1.57 29.95
N LEU A 561 17.57 -1.68 30.32
CA LEU A 561 16.43 -1.08 29.60
C LEU A 561 16.62 0.39 29.23
N PRO A 562 17.11 1.29 30.11
CA PRO A 562 17.30 2.69 29.73
C PRO A 562 18.33 2.88 28.62
N THR A 563 19.38 2.04 28.61
CA THR A 563 20.41 2.07 27.56
C THR A 563 19.87 1.49 26.26
N ILE A 564 19.05 0.45 26.32
CA ILE A 564 18.41 -0.16 25.14
C ILE A 564 17.47 0.86 24.49
N MET A 565 16.55 1.47 25.26
CA MET A 565 15.62 2.47 24.73
C MET A 565 16.36 3.68 24.16
N GLN A 566 17.43 4.16 24.81
CA GLN A 566 18.21 5.27 24.27
C GLN A 566 18.89 4.94 22.94
N GLU A 567 19.41 3.72 22.78
CA GLU A 567 20.00 3.27 21.52
C GLU A 567 18.94 3.02 20.45
N LEU A 568 17.78 2.42 20.78
CA LEU A 568 16.65 2.25 19.86
C LEU A 568 16.20 3.60 19.30
N LEU A 569 15.94 4.58 20.17
CA LEU A 569 15.58 5.94 19.78
C LEU A 569 16.69 6.63 18.96
N SER A 570 17.96 6.38 19.28
CA SER A 570 19.07 6.90 18.49
C SER A 570 19.12 6.27 17.10
N LEU A 571 18.75 5.00 16.96
CA LEU A 571 18.72 4.29 15.69
C LEU A 571 17.52 4.71 14.85
N THR A 572 16.34 4.90 15.43
CA THR A 572 15.17 5.50 14.76
C THR A 572 15.48 6.87 14.18
N ASN A 573 16.37 7.64 14.83
CA ASN A 573 16.81 8.94 14.32
C ASN A 573 17.89 8.87 13.22
N GLN A 574 18.54 7.72 13.04
CA GLN A 574 19.63 7.52 12.08
C GLN A 574 19.22 6.67 10.88
N ILE A 575 18.18 5.85 11.04
CA ILE A 575 17.71 4.85 10.10
C ILE A 575 16.18 4.90 10.11
N ASP A 576 15.60 5.07 8.93
CA ASP A 576 14.16 5.04 8.71
C ASP A 576 13.73 3.61 8.39
N VAL A 577 13.61 2.77 9.42
CA VAL A 577 13.22 1.35 9.29
C VAL A 577 12.03 1.09 10.20
N ASP A 578 10.89 0.78 9.59
CA ASP A 578 9.62 0.44 10.28
C ASP A 578 9.79 -0.67 11.31
N ALA A 579 10.66 -1.65 11.07
CA ALA A 579 10.93 -2.74 12.00
C ALA A 579 11.46 -2.26 13.37
N LEU A 580 12.14 -1.10 13.44
CA LEU A 580 12.60 -0.53 14.72
C LEU A 580 11.44 0.05 15.54
N SER A 581 10.41 0.57 14.88
CA SER A 581 9.18 1.03 15.54
C SER A 581 8.46 -0.15 16.18
N GLY A 582 8.31 -1.27 15.46
CA GLY A 582 7.72 -2.50 16.01
C GLY A 582 8.46 -3.05 17.23
N VAL A 583 9.80 -3.01 17.23
CA VAL A 583 10.60 -3.37 18.42
C VAL A 583 10.32 -2.42 19.58
N THR A 584 10.19 -1.12 19.31
CA THR A 584 9.91 -0.12 20.35
C THR A 584 8.53 -0.34 20.95
N ASP A 585 7.52 -0.62 20.12
CA ASP A 585 6.15 -0.89 20.55
C ASP A 585 6.08 -2.13 21.47
N GLU A 586 6.67 -3.25 21.04
CA GLU A 586 6.67 -4.50 21.84
C GLU A 586 7.45 -4.35 23.17
N PHE A 587 8.57 -3.62 23.17
CA PHE A 587 9.33 -3.33 24.39
C PHE A 587 8.54 -2.45 25.36
N VAL A 588 7.78 -1.49 24.84
CA VAL A 588 6.98 -0.54 25.61
C VAL A 588 5.76 -1.24 26.22
N GLU A 589 5.11 -2.13 25.47
CA GLU A 589 4.05 -3.00 25.98
C GLU A 589 4.56 -3.95 27.08
N THR A 590 5.71 -4.59 26.85
CA THR A 590 6.27 -5.60 27.76
C THR A 590 6.86 -5.02 29.05
N PHE A 591 7.55 -3.87 28.97
CA PHE A 591 8.29 -3.27 30.09
C PHE A 591 7.72 -1.92 30.57
N GLY A 592 6.45 -1.62 30.25
CA GLY A 592 5.83 -0.32 30.57
C GLY A 592 5.94 0.07 32.05
N GLU A 593 5.89 -0.90 32.98
CA GLU A 593 6.06 -0.62 34.40
C GLU A 593 7.47 -0.12 34.77
N GLU A 594 8.50 -0.76 34.23
CA GLU A 594 9.92 -0.45 34.48
C GLU A 594 10.41 0.77 33.67
N LEU A 595 9.75 1.09 32.56
CA LEU A 595 10.03 2.26 31.71
C LEU A 595 9.40 3.57 32.24
N ALA A 596 8.32 3.46 33.03
CA ALA A 596 7.63 4.59 33.67
C ALA A 596 8.55 5.68 34.29
N PRO A 597 9.61 5.37 35.09
CA PRO A 597 10.50 6.39 35.64
C PRO A 597 11.32 7.18 34.60
N PHE A 598 11.42 6.70 33.36
CA PHE A 598 12.18 7.31 32.27
C PHE A 598 11.30 7.86 31.15
N ALA A 599 10.01 7.50 31.13
CA ALA A 599 9.05 7.88 30.10
C ALA A 599 8.99 9.39 29.84
N VAL A 600 8.97 10.20 30.90
CA VAL A 600 8.95 11.67 30.77
C VAL A 600 10.23 12.19 30.09
N GLN A 601 11.39 11.61 30.40
CA GLN A 601 12.65 11.99 29.78
C GLN A 601 12.69 11.58 28.29
N ILE A 602 12.17 10.40 27.96
CA ILE A 602 12.06 9.92 26.58
C ILE A 602 11.12 10.81 25.77
N CYS A 603 9.93 11.11 26.31
CA CYS A 603 8.96 12.01 25.69
C CYS A 603 9.56 13.41 25.44
N GLN A 604 10.37 13.93 26.37
CA GLN A 604 11.08 15.21 26.18
C GLN A 604 12.09 15.15 25.02
N GLN A 605 12.83 14.06 24.87
CA GLN A 605 13.78 13.88 23.77
C GLN A 605 13.06 13.76 22.42
N LEU A 606 11.96 13.01 22.37
CA LEU A 606 11.12 12.87 21.17
C LEU A 606 10.51 14.23 20.78
N ARG A 607 9.94 14.97 21.73
CA ARG A 607 9.45 16.34 21.52
C ARG A 607 10.53 17.25 20.94
N ASP A 608 11.72 17.29 21.57
CA ASP A 608 12.80 18.18 21.13
C ASP A 608 13.30 17.82 19.73
N THR A 609 13.29 16.53 19.40
CA THR A 609 13.63 16.01 18.08
C THR A 609 12.58 16.42 17.04
N TYR A 610 11.29 16.21 17.34
CA TYR A 610 10.18 16.63 16.48
C TYR A 610 10.24 18.13 16.17
N LEU A 611 10.35 18.96 17.22
CA LEU A 611 10.41 20.41 17.05
C LEU A 611 11.62 20.84 16.22
N ARG A 612 12.77 20.17 16.36
CA ARG A 612 13.95 20.44 15.53
C ARG A 612 13.68 20.13 14.06
N ILE A 613 13.17 18.93 13.75
CA ILE A 613 12.87 18.48 12.38
C ILE A 613 11.86 19.44 11.72
N MET A 614 10.77 19.76 12.42
CA MET A 614 9.73 20.62 11.85
C MET A 614 10.21 22.06 11.63
N ASN A 615 11.07 22.60 12.51
CA ASN A 615 11.70 23.90 12.26
C ASN A 615 12.63 23.88 11.04
N GLU A 616 13.30 22.75 10.75
CA GLU A 616 14.12 22.58 9.56
C GLU A 616 13.27 22.50 8.28
N VAL A 617 12.12 21.79 8.31
CA VAL A 617 11.16 21.71 7.20
C VAL A 617 10.60 23.09 6.85
N ILE A 618 10.09 23.83 7.83
CA ILE A 618 9.54 25.18 7.61
C ILE A 618 10.62 26.15 7.10
N ALA A 619 11.87 26.01 7.59
CA ALA A 619 13.00 26.79 7.11
C ALA A 619 13.42 26.44 5.66
N ALA A 620 13.12 25.22 5.19
CA ALA A 620 13.33 24.79 3.83
C ALA A 620 12.21 25.30 2.90
N GLU A 621 10.94 25.15 3.30
CA GLU A 621 9.78 25.64 2.55
C GLU A 621 9.83 27.15 2.33
N SER A 622 10.17 27.90 3.37
CA SER A 622 10.32 29.37 3.27
C SER A 622 11.47 29.82 2.37
N LYS A 623 12.46 28.97 2.11
CA LYS A 623 13.52 29.22 1.11
C LYS A 623 13.09 28.81 -0.29
N ALA A 624 12.34 27.72 -0.43
CA ALA A 624 11.82 27.22 -1.71
C ALA A 624 10.79 28.17 -2.34
N GLU A 625 10.00 28.90 -1.55
CA GLU A 625 9.11 29.96 -2.07
C GLU A 625 9.86 31.16 -2.68
N ALA A 626 11.12 31.39 -2.27
CA ALA A 626 11.91 32.55 -2.70
C ALA A 626 12.71 32.32 -3.99
N ASP A 627 13.20 31.10 -4.20
CA ASP A 627 13.93 30.69 -5.40
C ASP A 627 13.12 29.60 -6.12
N MET A 628 12.45 29.94 -7.23
CA MET A 628 11.68 28.98 -8.03
C MET A 628 12.55 27.83 -8.59
N LEU A 629 12.93 26.82 -7.79
CA LEU A 629 13.82 25.75 -8.22
C LEU A 629 13.59 24.38 -7.53
N ASP A 630 13.90 23.37 -8.35
CA ASP A 630 14.28 21.96 -8.14
C ASP A 630 13.40 20.96 -7.37
N VAL A 631 13.04 19.88 -8.09
CA VAL A 631 12.32 18.66 -7.63
C VAL A 631 13.04 17.96 -6.46
N LYS A 632 14.35 18.14 -6.31
CA LYS A 632 15.14 17.53 -5.23
C LYS A 632 14.84 18.11 -3.85
N ASP A 633 14.51 19.39 -3.76
CA ASP A 633 14.25 20.04 -2.47
C ASP A 633 12.87 19.63 -1.91
N LEU A 634 11.93 19.21 -2.78
CA LEU A 634 10.64 18.64 -2.40
C LEU A 634 10.76 17.20 -1.87
N GLU A 635 11.62 16.37 -2.48
CA GLU A 635 11.92 15.01 -1.99
C GLU A 635 12.57 15.06 -0.59
N GLU A 636 13.55 15.95 -0.38
CA GLU A 636 14.21 16.08 0.93
C GLU A 636 13.29 16.64 2.04
N SER A 637 12.24 17.40 1.66
CA SER A 637 11.22 17.89 2.59
C SER A 637 10.21 16.79 2.98
N SER A 638 9.86 15.92 2.03
CA SER A 638 8.98 14.77 2.25
C SER A 638 9.60 13.77 3.22
N ASP A 639 10.88 13.41 3.04
CA ASP A 639 11.59 12.47 3.92
C ASP A 639 11.67 12.97 5.36
N LYS A 640 11.83 14.29 5.55
CA LYS A 640 11.86 14.90 6.89
C LYS A 640 10.50 14.89 7.56
N THR A 641 9.42 15.05 6.79
CA THR A 641 8.05 14.99 7.32
C THR A 641 7.68 13.56 7.71
N MET A 642 8.10 12.56 6.94
CA MET A 642 7.94 11.14 7.29
C MET A 642 8.71 10.77 8.56
N ASN A 643 9.96 11.22 8.71
CA ASN A 643 10.71 11.07 9.96
C ASN A 643 9.99 11.73 11.16
N ALA A 644 9.32 12.88 10.96
CA ALA A 644 8.55 13.54 12.01
C ALA A 644 7.30 12.74 12.40
N MET A 645 6.63 12.09 11.44
CA MET A 645 5.50 11.17 11.67
C MET A 645 5.92 9.98 12.53
N GLY A 646 7.05 9.33 12.22
CA GLY A 646 7.58 8.23 13.04
C GLY A 646 7.89 8.64 14.49
N VAL A 647 8.35 9.89 14.71
CA VAL A 647 8.54 10.45 16.06
C VAL A 647 7.21 10.63 16.80
N LEU A 648 6.15 11.07 16.11
CA LEU A 648 4.81 11.21 16.69
C LEU A 648 4.22 9.85 17.08
N LYS A 649 4.34 8.84 16.21
CA LYS A 649 3.88 7.47 16.50
C LYS A 649 4.53 6.91 17.77
N ASN A 650 5.84 7.09 17.93
CA ASN A 650 6.57 6.70 19.15
C ASN A 650 6.06 7.43 20.41
N ILE A 651 5.61 8.68 20.28
CA ILE A 651 4.98 9.41 21.39
C ILE A 651 3.61 8.79 21.72
N SER A 652 2.81 8.45 20.71
CA SER A 652 1.50 7.80 20.88
C SER A 652 1.62 6.48 21.65
N THR A 653 2.49 5.56 21.22
CA THR A 653 2.76 4.29 21.90
C THR A 653 3.19 4.49 23.36
N LEU A 654 4.05 5.47 23.62
CA LEU A 654 4.51 5.78 24.98
C LEU A 654 3.37 6.30 25.87
N VAL A 655 2.38 7.00 25.31
CA VAL A 655 1.20 7.45 26.07
C VAL A 655 0.29 6.28 26.40
N VAL A 656 -0.04 5.44 25.41
CA VAL A 656 -0.95 4.28 25.57
C VAL A 656 -0.42 3.31 26.63
N SER A 657 0.86 2.94 26.56
CA SER A 657 1.50 2.00 27.50
C SER A 657 1.54 2.46 28.96
N LEU A 658 1.34 3.75 29.22
CA LEU A 658 1.35 4.33 30.56
C LEU A 658 -0.06 4.63 31.09
N GLU A 659 -1.09 4.05 30.47
CA GLU A 659 -2.49 4.16 30.90
C GLU A 659 -2.68 3.83 32.38
N ALA A 660 -1.97 2.82 32.90
CA ALA A 660 -2.10 2.36 34.28
C ALA A 660 -1.54 3.32 35.36
N LYS A 661 -0.83 4.41 34.98
CA LYS A 661 -0.11 5.30 35.92
C LYS A 661 -0.53 6.78 35.78
N PRO A 662 -1.63 7.20 36.45
CA PRO A 662 -2.19 8.55 36.30
C PRO A 662 -1.27 9.70 36.76
N GLU A 663 -0.31 9.44 37.66
CA GLU A 663 0.63 10.48 38.16
C GLU A 663 1.61 10.96 37.07
N LEU A 664 1.99 10.09 36.13
CA LEU A 664 2.93 10.41 35.05
C LEU A 664 2.23 11.03 33.84
N GLN A 665 0.96 10.70 33.61
CA GLN A 665 0.17 11.22 32.49
C GLN A 665 0.13 12.75 32.46
N THR A 666 0.03 13.42 33.60
CA THR A 666 0.03 14.90 33.64
C THR A 666 1.37 15.49 33.18
N GLN A 667 2.49 14.85 33.51
CA GLN A 667 3.83 15.32 33.11
C GLN A 667 4.12 15.04 31.63
N LEU A 668 3.57 13.92 31.11
CA LEU A 668 3.62 13.59 29.68
C LEU A 668 2.79 14.59 28.87
N GLU A 669 1.57 14.88 29.32
CA GLU A 669 0.68 15.87 28.71
C GLU A 669 1.35 17.25 28.58
N GLU A 670 1.98 17.75 29.66
CA GLU A 670 2.74 19.01 29.63
C GLU A 670 3.92 18.99 28.65
N THR A 671 4.48 17.81 28.38
CA THR A 671 5.59 17.62 27.43
C THR A 671 5.09 17.56 25.98
N ILE A 672 3.89 17.02 25.74
CA ILE A 672 3.31 16.81 24.42
C ILE A 672 2.64 18.08 23.87
N ILE A 673 2.04 18.92 24.73
CA ILE A 673 1.32 20.14 24.30
C ILE A 673 2.11 21.03 23.33
N PRO A 674 3.42 21.29 23.52
CA PRO A 674 4.22 22.05 22.57
C PRO A 674 4.29 21.42 21.16
N VAL A 675 4.31 20.09 21.05
CA VAL A 675 4.30 19.35 19.78
C VAL A 675 3.01 19.64 19.04
N VAL A 676 1.88 19.33 19.68
CA VAL A 676 0.52 19.51 19.14
C VAL A 676 0.29 20.98 18.76
N SER A 677 0.67 21.90 19.64
CA SER A 677 0.49 23.34 19.39
C SER A 677 1.30 23.82 18.19
N PHE A 678 2.52 23.30 18.01
CA PHE A 678 3.39 23.67 16.90
C PHE A 678 2.80 23.21 15.56
N THR A 679 2.35 21.96 15.47
CA THR A 679 1.78 21.36 14.26
C THR A 679 0.51 22.09 13.81
N LEU A 680 -0.43 22.32 14.74
CA LEU A 680 -1.69 23.00 14.46
C LEU A 680 -1.49 24.47 14.07
N GLN A 681 -0.50 25.17 14.65
CA GLN A 681 -0.25 26.58 14.36
C GLN A 681 0.45 26.82 13.02
N HIS A 682 1.33 25.90 12.60
CA HIS A 682 2.07 26.03 11.33
C HIS A 682 1.34 25.40 10.14
N GLY A 683 0.23 24.69 10.36
CA GLY A 683 -0.57 24.14 9.28
C GLY A 683 0.07 22.93 8.59
N ALA A 684 0.79 22.08 9.34
CA ALA A 684 1.38 20.86 8.83
C ALA A 684 0.31 19.76 8.69
N VAL A 685 -0.46 19.84 7.59
CA VAL A 685 -1.64 19.02 7.33
C VAL A 685 -1.33 17.52 7.32
N GLU A 686 -0.16 17.13 6.79
CA GLU A 686 0.29 15.74 6.70
C GLU A 686 0.51 15.04 8.05
N LEU A 687 0.50 15.80 9.17
CA LEU A 687 0.76 15.29 10.51
C LEU A 687 -0.44 15.45 11.46
N TYR A 688 -1.62 15.78 10.93
CA TYR A 688 -2.80 16.02 11.76
C TYR A 688 -3.36 14.75 12.37
N ASP A 689 -3.36 13.65 11.63
CA ASP A 689 -3.90 12.38 12.11
C ASP A 689 -3.16 11.91 13.36
N GLU A 690 -1.82 11.84 13.29
CA GLU A 690 -1.00 11.38 14.42
C GLU A 690 -1.08 12.33 15.63
N VAL A 691 -1.18 13.64 15.38
CA VAL A 691 -1.30 14.62 16.46
C VAL A 691 -2.66 14.52 17.17
N LEU A 692 -3.74 14.29 16.42
CA LEU A 692 -5.08 14.11 16.96
C LEU A 692 -5.21 12.77 17.70
N GLU A 693 -4.63 11.70 17.14
CA GLU A 693 -4.53 10.40 17.79
C GLU A 693 -3.83 10.50 19.15
N ILE A 694 -2.67 11.19 19.24
CA ILE A 694 -1.98 11.40 20.53
C ILE A 694 -2.87 12.13 21.54
N VAL A 695 -3.64 13.13 21.08
CA VAL A 695 -4.59 13.86 21.94
C VAL A 695 -5.68 12.91 22.44
N ASP A 696 -6.22 12.07 21.56
CA ASP A 696 -7.24 11.08 21.90
C ASP A 696 -6.73 10.02 22.87
N CYS A 697 -5.52 9.50 22.67
CA CYS A 697 -4.86 8.60 23.63
C CYS A 697 -4.74 9.28 25.01
N CYS A 698 -4.31 10.54 25.07
CA CYS A 698 -4.19 11.26 26.34
C CYS A 698 -5.55 11.45 27.05
N ILE A 699 -6.62 11.74 26.30
CA ILE A 699 -7.96 11.92 26.85
C ILE A 699 -8.53 10.58 27.34
N TYR A 700 -8.40 9.54 26.52
CA TYR A 700 -8.93 8.20 26.80
C TYR A 700 -8.27 7.60 28.04
N SER A 701 -6.93 7.61 28.12
CA SER A 701 -6.20 7.03 29.26
C SER A 701 -6.53 7.69 30.61
N ARG A 702 -6.98 8.95 30.60
CA ARG A 702 -7.33 9.70 31.81
C ARG A 702 -8.82 9.68 32.12
N LYS A 703 -9.68 9.46 31.11
CA LYS A 703 -11.14 9.64 31.15
C LYS A 703 -11.59 10.99 31.76
N ALA A 704 -10.74 12.01 31.69
CA ALA A 704 -11.00 13.37 32.19
C ALA A 704 -10.09 14.39 31.50
N ILE A 705 -10.60 15.60 31.29
CA ILE A 705 -9.90 16.63 30.51
C ILE A 705 -9.19 17.63 31.43
N SER A 706 -7.90 17.82 31.20
CA SER A 706 -7.11 18.80 31.94
C SER A 706 -7.37 20.24 31.45
N PRO A 707 -7.12 21.27 32.30
CA PRO A 707 -7.15 22.66 31.86
C PRO A 707 -6.20 22.97 30.69
N ALA A 708 -5.09 22.23 30.59
CA ALA A 708 -4.10 22.41 29.53
C ALA A 708 -4.61 21.84 28.19
N MET A 709 -5.26 20.67 28.18
CA MET A 709 -5.93 20.15 26.97
C MET A 709 -7.06 21.05 26.46
N TRP A 710 -7.76 21.79 27.32
CA TRP A 710 -8.74 22.79 26.85
C TRP A 710 -8.09 23.92 26.03
N SER A 711 -6.82 24.25 26.28
CA SER A 711 -6.08 25.20 25.44
C SER A 711 -5.76 24.59 24.06
N VAL A 712 -5.48 23.29 24.01
CA VAL A 712 -5.28 22.54 22.75
C VAL A 712 -6.57 22.51 21.94
N PHE A 713 -7.73 22.25 22.57
CA PHE A 713 -9.03 22.30 21.89
C PHE A 713 -9.28 23.64 21.17
N SER A 714 -8.89 24.77 21.79
CA SER A 714 -9.02 26.07 21.15
C SER A 714 -8.15 26.22 19.89
N LEU A 715 -6.99 25.55 19.85
CA LEU A 715 -6.13 25.49 18.66
C LEU A 715 -6.72 24.57 17.59
N ILE A 716 -7.26 23.40 17.97
CA ILE A 716 -7.95 22.46 17.07
C ILE A 716 -9.10 23.19 16.34
N ALA A 717 -9.97 23.87 17.10
CA ALA A 717 -11.09 24.62 16.52
C ALA A 717 -10.62 25.76 15.59
N ALA A 718 -9.52 26.43 15.93
CA ALA A 718 -8.95 27.49 15.10
C ALA A 718 -8.32 26.94 13.81
N ALA A 719 -7.58 25.83 13.88
CA ALA A 719 -6.95 25.18 12.73
C ALA A 719 -7.99 24.64 11.75
N TYR A 720 -9.03 23.97 12.26
CA TYR A 720 -10.14 23.47 11.45
C TYR A 720 -10.82 24.58 10.65
N LYS A 721 -11.11 25.72 11.31
CA LYS A 721 -11.73 26.88 10.65
C LYS A 721 -10.81 27.56 9.62
N ALA A 722 -9.49 27.48 9.80
CA ALA A 722 -8.53 28.17 8.96
C ALA A 722 -8.17 27.40 7.68
N HIS A 723 -7.87 26.10 7.79
CA HIS A 723 -7.37 25.30 6.66
C HIS A 723 -7.69 23.80 6.69
N ALA A 724 -8.24 23.23 7.77
CA ALA A 724 -8.44 21.77 7.89
C ALA A 724 -9.89 21.28 7.65
N VAL A 725 -10.71 22.04 6.91
CA VAL A 725 -12.11 21.66 6.64
C VAL A 725 -12.23 20.36 5.84
N GLU A 726 -11.23 20.05 5.01
CA GLU A 726 -11.15 18.83 4.20
C GLU A 726 -10.80 17.58 5.05
N PHE A 727 -10.41 17.76 6.31
CA PHE A 727 -10.02 16.71 7.26
C PHE A 727 -11.06 16.58 8.38
N THR A 728 -12.33 16.43 8.01
CA THR A 728 -13.42 16.39 9.00
C THR A 728 -13.47 15.05 9.72
N GLU A 729 -13.12 13.97 9.04
CA GLU A 729 -13.11 12.60 9.57
C GLU A 729 -12.11 12.42 10.71
N GLU A 730 -10.99 13.14 10.68
CA GLU A 730 -9.93 13.05 11.69
C GLU A 730 -10.23 13.98 12.89
N PHE A 731 -10.74 15.19 12.64
CA PHE A 731 -10.94 16.20 13.70
C PHE A 731 -12.17 15.95 14.60
N PHE A 732 -13.22 15.33 14.05
CA PHE A 732 -14.52 15.22 14.73
C PHE A 732 -14.59 14.10 15.78
N PRO A 733 -13.91 12.95 15.63
CA PRO A 733 -13.72 11.99 16.72
C PRO A 733 -13.07 12.63 17.94
N THR A 734 -11.96 13.36 17.76
CA THR A 734 -11.30 14.06 18.85
C THR A 734 -12.21 15.07 19.53
N ALA A 735 -12.94 15.88 18.75
CA ALA A 735 -13.93 16.81 19.30
C ALA A 735 -15.04 16.10 20.10
N SER A 736 -15.44 14.90 19.68
CA SER A 736 -16.44 14.08 20.40
C SER A 736 -15.90 13.60 21.75
N ASN A 737 -14.63 13.18 21.82
CA ASN A 737 -13.97 12.80 23.07
C ASN A 737 -13.90 13.98 24.06
N PHE A 738 -13.64 15.19 23.57
CA PHE A 738 -13.70 16.41 24.40
C PHE A 738 -15.09 16.65 25.00
N VAL A 739 -16.16 16.29 24.30
CA VAL A 739 -17.53 16.43 24.79
C VAL A 739 -17.87 15.35 25.80
N CYS A 740 -17.55 14.09 25.53
CA CYS A 740 -17.86 12.95 26.39
C CYS A 740 -17.19 13.08 27.79
N TYR A 741 -15.87 13.31 27.82
CA TYR A 741 -15.12 13.38 29.08
C TYR A 741 -15.10 14.79 29.70
N GLY A 742 -15.56 15.81 28.98
CA GLY A 742 -15.51 17.23 29.34
C GLY A 742 -16.84 17.91 29.67
N LYS A 743 -17.93 17.14 29.81
CA LYS A 743 -19.32 17.65 29.89
C LYS A 743 -19.52 18.87 30.80
N ASP A 744 -18.94 18.88 31.99
CA ASP A 744 -19.12 19.97 32.96
C ASP A 744 -18.53 21.30 32.47
N ALA A 745 -17.39 21.24 31.76
CA ALA A 745 -16.75 22.42 31.18
C ALA A 745 -17.49 22.91 29.92
N VAL A 746 -18.01 21.98 29.10
CA VAL A 746 -18.82 22.31 27.92
C VAL A 746 -20.13 23.00 28.33
N VAL A 747 -20.80 22.52 29.38
CA VAL A 747 -22.02 23.14 29.92
C VAL A 747 -21.72 24.52 30.53
N ALA A 748 -20.55 24.70 31.15
CA ALA A 748 -20.19 25.95 31.81
C ALA A 748 -19.70 27.06 30.86
N SER A 749 -19.14 26.72 29.70
CA SER A 749 -18.52 27.69 28.78
C SER A 749 -19.29 27.83 27.47
N SER A 750 -19.89 29.01 27.25
CA SER A 750 -20.55 29.34 25.99
C SER A 750 -19.59 29.44 24.80
N GLU A 751 -18.31 29.76 25.05
CA GLU A 751 -17.29 29.87 24.01
C GLU A 751 -16.97 28.50 23.39
N ILE A 752 -16.90 27.44 24.21
CA ILE A 752 -16.65 26.07 23.76
C ILE A 752 -17.85 25.56 22.94
N GLN A 753 -19.07 25.81 23.43
CA GLN A 753 -20.29 25.46 22.70
C GLN A 753 -20.34 26.14 21.33
N GLN A 754 -19.99 27.43 21.26
CA GLN A 754 -20.00 28.17 20.00
C GLN A 754 -18.92 27.65 19.04
N ALA A 755 -17.72 27.32 19.54
CA ALA A 755 -16.65 26.74 18.71
C ALA A 755 -17.07 25.41 18.07
N LEU A 756 -17.70 24.51 18.83
CA LEU A 756 -18.20 23.22 18.32
C LEU A 756 -19.30 23.42 17.28
N VAL A 757 -20.25 24.34 17.52
CA VAL A 757 -21.32 24.65 16.57
C VAL A 757 -20.78 25.29 15.29
N ASP A 758 -19.77 26.16 15.40
CA ASP A 758 -19.09 26.76 14.25
C ASP A 758 -18.41 25.68 13.38
N MET A 759 -17.71 24.71 13.99
CA MET A 759 -17.08 23.59 13.26
C MET A 759 -18.12 22.75 12.53
N ILE A 760 -19.19 22.35 13.23
CA ILE A 760 -20.29 21.57 12.65
C ILE A 760 -20.96 22.32 11.49
N SER A 761 -21.21 23.62 11.65
CA SER A 761 -21.83 24.45 10.62
C SER A 761 -20.96 24.55 9.38
N LEU A 762 -19.63 24.64 9.56
CA LEU A 762 -18.66 24.69 8.47
C LEU A 762 -18.63 23.37 7.68
N ALA A 763 -18.58 22.21 8.37
CA ALA A 763 -18.64 20.89 7.74
C ALA A 763 -19.93 20.68 6.93
N MET A 764 -21.08 21.09 7.50
CA MET A 764 -22.40 20.93 6.89
C MET A 764 -22.70 21.91 5.76
N THR A 765 -21.86 22.93 5.52
CA THR A 765 -22.13 23.95 4.47
C THR A 765 -21.00 24.09 3.45
N SER A 766 -19.83 23.49 3.71
CA SER A 766 -18.69 23.57 2.81
C SER A 766 -18.89 22.72 1.55
N ASP A 767 -18.56 23.31 0.41
CA ASP A 767 -18.51 22.63 -0.90
C ASP A 767 -17.28 21.72 -1.05
N LYS A 768 -16.32 21.83 -0.12
CA LYS A 768 -15.06 21.06 -0.13
C LYS A 768 -15.18 19.67 0.51
N VAL A 769 -16.34 19.35 1.07
CA VAL A 769 -16.57 18.25 2.01
C VAL A 769 -17.58 17.27 1.44
N GLY A 770 -17.28 15.97 1.56
CA GLY A 770 -18.10 14.88 1.03
C GLY A 770 -19.33 14.55 1.87
N GLU A 771 -20.07 13.50 1.49
CA GLU A 771 -21.18 12.98 2.33
C GLU A 771 -20.66 12.20 3.56
N VAL A 772 -19.47 11.62 3.47
CA VAL A 772 -18.84 10.83 4.55
C VAL A 772 -18.44 11.76 5.71
N ASP A 773 -17.65 12.79 5.45
CA ASP A 773 -17.36 13.88 6.39
C ASP A 773 -18.61 14.50 7.08
N ARG A 774 -19.68 14.73 6.31
CA ARG A 774 -20.94 15.30 6.85
C ARG A 774 -21.65 14.30 7.78
N THR A 775 -21.40 13.01 7.61
CA THR A 775 -21.86 11.96 8.53
C THR A 775 -21.16 12.11 9.89
N CYS A 776 -19.85 12.38 9.90
CA CYS A 776 -19.09 12.68 11.12
C CYS A 776 -19.64 13.93 11.85
N ALA A 777 -20.02 14.96 11.10
CA ALA A 777 -20.68 16.13 11.68
C ALA A 777 -22.02 15.82 12.35
N CYS A 778 -22.83 14.93 11.76
CA CYS A 778 -24.07 14.47 12.38
C CYS A 778 -23.81 13.65 13.66
N THR A 779 -22.75 12.83 13.69
CA THR A 779 -22.31 12.11 14.89
C THR A 779 -21.92 13.06 16.03
N LEU A 780 -21.17 14.12 15.73
CA LEU A 780 -20.80 15.12 16.74
C LEU A 780 -22.02 15.89 17.28
N MET A 781 -23.00 16.22 16.42
CA MET A 781 -24.28 16.82 16.86
C MET A 781 -25.01 15.90 17.83
N GLU A 782 -25.05 14.60 17.53
CA GLU A 782 -25.66 13.60 18.39
C GLU A 782 -24.95 13.50 19.74
N CYS A 783 -23.62 13.39 19.73
CA CYS A 783 -22.79 13.35 20.94
C CYS A 783 -23.06 14.56 21.86
N LEU A 784 -23.12 15.76 21.29
CA LEU A 784 -23.44 17.00 22.00
C LEU A 784 -24.81 16.96 22.67
N MET A 785 -25.84 16.51 21.95
CA MET A 785 -27.20 16.45 22.46
C MET A 785 -27.32 15.41 23.59
N LEU A 786 -26.73 14.22 23.44
CA LEU A 786 -26.83 13.16 24.45
C LEU A 786 -26.06 13.50 25.74
N ASN A 787 -24.88 14.13 25.63
CA ASN A 787 -24.01 14.41 26.78
C ASN A 787 -24.35 15.72 27.52
N CYS A 788 -25.00 16.70 26.88
CA CYS A 788 -25.25 18.04 27.44
C CYS A 788 -26.75 18.41 27.57
N PRO A 789 -27.55 17.70 28.40
CA PRO A 789 -28.98 17.95 28.54
C PRO A 789 -29.30 19.38 29.04
N GLY A 790 -30.19 20.09 28.34
CA GLY A 790 -30.68 21.44 28.66
C GLY A 790 -29.71 22.61 28.42
N ALA A 791 -28.45 22.37 28.05
CA ALA A 791 -27.46 23.43 27.83
C ALA A 791 -27.41 23.95 26.38
N LEU A 792 -27.96 23.20 25.42
CA LEU A 792 -27.86 23.46 23.98
C LEU A 792 -29.18 23.91 23.33
N ASP A 793 -30.20 24.25 24.13
CA ASP A 793 -31.54 24.64 23.64
C ASP A 793 -31.49 25.79 22.60
N GLN A 794 -30.51 26.69 22.70
CA GLN A 794 -30.31 27.81 21.76
C GLN A 794 -29.79 27.37 20.38
N TYR A 795 -29.08 26.25 20.29
CA TYR A 795 -28.47 25.72 19.06
C TYR A 795 -29.30 24.59 18.43
N LEU A 796 -30.29 24.07 19.14
CA LEU A 796 -31.19 23.01 18.67
C LEU A 796 -31.83 23.30 17.30
N GLY A 797 -32.23 24.55 17.07
CA GLY A 797 -32.77 24.98 15.77
C GLY A 797 -31.75 24.87 14.63
N HIS A 798 -30.48 25.17 14.89
CA HIS A 798 -29.42 25.09 13.90
C HIS A 798 -29.13 23.65 13.48
N PHE A 799 -29.09 22.70 14.41
CA PHE A 799 -28.88 21.28 14.10
C PHE A 799 -30.04 20.69 13.28
N ILE A 800 -31.29 21.02 13.67
CA ILE A 800 -32.49 20.57 12.94
C ILE A 800 -32.50 21.16 11.52
N ASP A 801 -32.20 22.45 11.36
CA ASP A 801 -32.19 23.09 10.04
C ASP A 801 -31.09 22.49 9.13
N ALA A 802 -29.92 22.16 9.68
CA ALA A 802 -28.83 21.52 8.93
C ALA A 802 -29.21 20.12 8.42
N ALA A 803 -29.78 19.27 9.28
CA ALA A 803 -30.23 17.93 8.87
C ALA A 803 -31.42 17.98 7.90
N LEU A 804 -32.39 18.87 8.13
CA LEU A 804 -33.57 19.00 7.25
C LEU A 804 -33.24 19.58 5.88
N HIS A 805 -32.21 20.43 5.77
CA HIS A 805 -31.77 20.97 4.50
C HIS A 805 -31.45 19.85 3.51
N TYR A 806 -30.66 18.86 3.93
CA TYR A 806 -30.28 17.73 3.08
C TYR A 806 -31.39 16.68 2.92
N LEU A 807 -32.16 16.39 3.96
CA LEU A 807 -33.27 15.43 3.87
C LEU A 807 -34.40 15.88 2.92
N LEU A 808 -34.54 17.18 2.67
CA LEU A 808 -35.65 17.77 1.90
C LEU A 808 -35.20 18.53 0.64
N SER A 809 -33.92 18.60 0.32
CA SER A 809 -33.40 19.26 -0.89
C SER A 809 -33.62 18.41 -2.15
N GLU A 810 -33.75 19.07 -3.31
CA GLU A 810 -33.85 18.42 -4.64
C GLU A 810 -32.51 17.87 -5.13
N ASP A 811 -31.37 18.38 -4.64
CA ASP A 811 -30.02 17.91 -5.02
C ASP A 811 -29.68 16.52 -4.45
N GLY A 812 -30.51 16.00 -3.54
CA GLY A 812 -30.53 14.61 -3.09
C GLY A 812 -29.34 14.17 -2.23
N ILE A 813 -29.63 13.37 -1.21
CA ILE A 813 -28.61 12.54 -0.54
C ILE A 813 -28.30 11.34 -1.45
N LYS A 814 -27.03 11.13 -1.78
CA LYS A 814 -26.59 10.04 -2.67
C LYS A 814 -26.37 8.74 -1.91
N THR A 815 -25.88 8.81 -0.67
CA THR A 815 -25.50 7.64 0.14
C THR A 815 -26.57 7.27 1.18
N GLY A 816 -26.81 5.98 1.36
CA GLY A 816 -27.72 5.46 2.40
C GLY A 816 -27.33 5.86 3.84
N PRO A 817 -26.04 5.73 4.24
CA PRO A 817 -25.56 6.07 5.58
C PRO A 817 -25.78 7.53 5.98
N PHE A 818 -25.46 8.50 5.11
CA PHE A 818 -25.66 9.92 5.42
C PHE A 818 -27.14 10.26 5.65
N ARG A 819 -28.04 9.61 4.91
CA ARG A 819 -29.49 9.75 5.11
C ARG A 819 -29.94 9.22 6.47
N ILE A 820 -29.41 8.08 6.90
CA ILE A 820 -29.68 7.51 8.21
C ILE A 820 -29.18 8.47 9.30
N ARG A 821 -27.96 8.99 9.20
CA ARG A 821 -27.39 9.88 10.22
C ARG A 821 -28.10 11.24 10.33
N CYS A 822 -28.55 11.81 9.21
CA CYS A 822 -29.40 13.00 9.23
C CYS A 822 -30.74 12.74 9.93
N LEU A 823 -31.33 11.54 9.72
CA LEU A 823 -32.54 11.14 10.45
C LEU A 823 -32.24 10.96 11.94
N THR A 824 -31.18 10.23 12.30
CA THR A 824 -30.75 10.02 13.69
C THR A 824 -30.58 11.35 14.41
N THR A 825 -29.94 12.36 13.78
CA THR A 825 -29.79 13.70 14.36
C THR A 825 -31.11 14.33 14.81
N VAL A 826 -32.15 14.28 13.98
CA VAL A 826 -33.47 14.84 14.32
C VAL A 826 -34.19 13.97 15.36
N VAL A 827 -33.98 12.64 15.33
CA VAL A 827 -34.50 11.72 16.35
C VAL A 827 -33.84 11.97 17.71
N THR A 828 -32.53 12.23 17.74
CA THR A 828 -31.80 12.61 18.96
C THR A 828 -32.32 13.94 19.50
N ALA A 829 -32.62 14.92 18.64
CA ALA A 829 -33.26 16.16 19.05
C ALA A 829 -34.65 15.94 19.69
N LEU A 830 -35.41 14.93 19.23
CA LEU A 830 -36.69 14.54 19.85
C LEU A 830 -36.49 13.90 21.23
N LEU A 831 -35.44 13.10 21.41
CA LEU A 831 -35.07 12.52 22.70
C LEU A 831 -34.57 13.59 23.68
N TYR A 832 -33.77 14.55 23.20
CA TYR A 832 -33.22 15.67 23.97
C TYR A 832 -34.32 16.59 24.52
N ASN A 833 -35.16 17.14 23.64
CA ASN A 833 -36.24 18.05 24.00
C ASN A 833 -37.41 17.94 23.02
N SER A 834 -38.22 16.89 23.18
CA SER A 834 -39.39 16.61 22.34
C SER A 834 -40.33 17.81 22.13
N THR A 835 -40.55 18.65 23.16
CA THR A 835 -41.48 19.79 23.05
C THR A 835 -40.90 20.93 22.21
N ALA A 836 -39.63 21.29 22.42
CA ALA A 836 -38.97 22.33 21.62
C ALA A 836 -38.77 21.87 20.15
N THR A 837 -38.34 20.63 19.94
CA THR A 837 -38.12 20.06 18.61
C THR A 837 -39.42 20.00 17.81
N LEU A 838 -40.53 19.57 18.40
CA LEU A 838 -41.83 19.56 17.71
C LEU A 838 -42.31 20.98 17.35
N GLN A 839 -42.11 21.97 18.23
CA GLN A 839 -42.45 23.36 17.94
C GLN A 839 -41.62 23.93 16.78
N LEU A 840 -40.33 23.60 16.72
CA LEU A 840 -39.43 24.01 15.63
C LEU A 840 -39.84 23.35 14.30
N LEU A 841 -40.16 22.05 14.31
CA LEU A 841 -40.63 21.33 13.12
C LEU A 841 -41.97 21.89 12.59
N GLU A 842 -42.89 22.24 13.49
CA GLU A 842 -44.17 22.89 13.14
C GLU A 842 -43.97 24.30 12.59
N ALA A 843 -43.12 25.10 13.22
CA ALA A 843 -42.79 26.45 12.76
C ALA A 843 -42.19 26.45 11.35
N ARG A 844 -41.45 25.40 10.99
CA ARG A 844 -40.88 25.18 9.65
C ARG A 844 -41.85 24.52 8.66
N GLN A 845 -43.04 24.10 9.09
CA GLN A 845 -44.02 23.34 8.30
C GLN A 845 -43.46 22.03 7.70
N ARG A 846 -42.46 21.41 8.35
CA ARG A 846 -41.78 20.19 7.86
C ARG A 846 -42.10 18.93 8.67
N THR A 847 -42.92 19.03 9.72
CA THR A 847 -43.29 17.91 10.60
C THR A 847 -43.78 16.68 9.82
N GLN A 848 -44.76 16.85 8.92
CA GLN A 848 -45.34 15.72 8.18
C GLN A 848 -44.32 15.06 7.22
N ALA A 849 -43.51 15.86 6.54
CA ALA A 849 -42.49 15.38 5.60
C ALA A 849 -41.41 14.56 6.33
N PHE A 850 -40.94 15.05 7.49
CA PHE A 850 -39.96 14.32 8.30
C PHE A 850 -40.48 12.97 8.78
N PHE A 851 -41.66 12.93 9.43
CA PHE A 851 -42.21 11.67 9.93
C PHE A 851 -42.46 10.67 8.81
N GLN A 852 -42.90 11.11 7.63
CA GLN A 852 -43.05 10.23 6.47
C GLN A 852 -41.71 9.59 6.08
N ILE A 853 -40.66 10.39 5.89
CA ILE A 853 -39.33 9.90 5.52
C ILE A 853 -38.76 8.98 6.62
N TRP A 854 -38.94 9.33 7.89
CA TRP A 854 -38.48 8.52 9.01
C TRP A 854 -39.17 7.15 9.03
N PHE A 855 -40.50 7.10 8.89
CA PHE A 855 -41.27 5.85 8.86
C PHE A 855 -40.94 4.96 7.65
N GLU A 856 -40.69 5.55 6.49
CA GLU A 856 -40.27 4.83 5.27
C GLU A 856 -38.89 4.16 5.43
N ASN A 857 -38.01 4.73 6.26
CA ASN A 857 -36.64 4.23 6.46
C ASN A 857 -36.44 3.45 7.77
N LEU A 858 -37.48 3.22 8.59
CA LEU A 858 -37.36 2.46 9.85
C LEU A 858 -36.71 1.08 9.70
N LYS A 859 -36.99 0.39 8.58
CA LYS A 859 -36.42 -0.95 8.31
C LYS A 859 -34.94 -0.93 7.91
N LYS A 860 -34.39 0.26 7.62
CA LYS A 860 -32.99 0.43 7.23
C LYS A 860 -32.06 0.69 8.43
N PHE A 861 -32.61 1.03 9.60
CA PHE A 861 -31.85 1.09 10.85
C PHE A 861 -31.55 -0.34 11.31
N LYS A 862 -30.30 -0.77 11.12
CA LYS A 862 -29.82 -2.11 11.50
C LYS A 862 -28.90 -2.07 12.73
N GLY A 863 -28.27 -0.93 13.03
CA GLY A 863 -27.35 -0.77 14.18
C GLY A 863 -28.07 -0.80 15.53
N MET A 864 -27.43 -1.36 16.56
CA MET A 864 -27.99 -1.47 17.90
C MET A 864 -28.28 -0.09 18.49
N HIS A 865 -27.28 0.81 18.46
CA HIS A 865 -27.38 2.16 18.98
C HIS A 865 -28.48 2.99 18.28
N ASP A 866 -28.49 3.02 16.95
CA ASP A 866 -29.51 3.78 16.19
C ASP A 866 -30.94 3.26 16.43
N THR A 867 -31.10 1.93 16.54
CA THR A 867 -32.40 1.31 16.83
C THR A 867 -32.84 1.62 18.25
N LYS A 868 -31.92 1.57 19.22
CA LYS A 868 -32.13 1.97 20.62
C LYS A 868 -32.62 3.42 20.70
N LEU A 869 -31.94 4.32 20.00
CA LEU A 869 -32.25 5.75 19.94
C LEU A 869 -33.63 6.00 19.34
N CYS A 870 -33.97 5.33 18.23
CA CYS A 870 -35.30 5.41 17.63
C CYS A 870 -36.41 4.92 18.57
N VAL A 871 -36.20 3.81 19.27
CA VAL A 871 -37.17 3.27 20.24
C VAL A 871 -37.36 4.24 21.41
N MET A 872 -36.27 4.76 21.97
CA MET A 872 -36.34 5.73 23.08
C MET A 872 -37.02 7.03 22.67
N ALA A 873 -36.75 7.55 21.47
CA ALA A 873 -37.43 8.73 20.95
C ALA A 873 -38.94 8.49 20.72
N LEU A 874 -39.32 7.32 20.21
CA LEU A 874 -40.74 6.93 20.08
C LEU A 874 -41.42 6.81 21.45
N CYS A 875 -40.74 6.24 22.46
CA CYS A 875 -41.22 6.20 23.84
C CYS A 875 -41.41 7.61 24.41
N ALA A 876 -40.43 8.49 24.26
CA ALA A 876 -40.49 9.87 24.73
C ALA A 876 -41.65 10.67 24.09
N LEU A 877 -42.02 10.36 22.84
CA LEU A 877 -43.20 10.92 22.17
C LEU A 877 -44.52 10.34 22.69
N LEU A 878 -44.55 9.03 23.01
CA LEU A 878 -45.73 8.35 23.53
C LEU A 878 -46.03 8.70 24.99
N GLU A 879 -45.02 9.00 25.82
CA GLU A 879 -45.23 9.42 27.22
C GLU A 879 -45.86 10.82 27.36
N LYS A 880 -45.94 11.61 26.29
CA LYS A 880 -46.57 12.94 26.30
C LYS A 880 -48.10 12.86 26.27
N SER A 881 -48.76 13.75 27.03
CA SER A 881 -50.22 13.88 27.06
C SER A 881 -50.79 14.43 25.74
N ASP A 882 -52.02 14.01 25.36
CA ASP A 882 -52.67 14.31 24.07
C ASP A 882 -52.84 15.81 23.75
N GLY A 883 -52.62 16.71 24.71
CA GLY A 883 -52.65 18.17 24.53
C GLY A 883 -51.31 18.83 24.19
N GLN A 884 -50.20 18.08 24.19
CA GLN A 884 -48.85 18.60 23.91
C GLN A 884 -48.29 18.15 22.56
N LEU A 885 -49.04 17.34 21.81
CA LEU A 885 -48.65 16.84 20.49
C LEU A 885 -49.30 17.68 19.37
N PRO A 886 -48.53 18.04 18.32
CA PRO A 886 -49.05 18.56 17.05
C PRO A 886 -50.25 17.79 16.51
N ALA A 887 -51.24 18.48 15.91
CA ALA A 887 -52.42 17.85 15.32
C ALA A 887 -52.07 16.81 14.22
N SER A 888 -50.95 17.03 13.53
CA SER A 888 -50.39 16.11 12.52
C SER A 888 -49.77 14.84 13.11
N VAL A 889 -49.28 14.89 14.37
CA VAL A 889 -48.67 13.76 15.08
C VAL A 889 -49.73 13.00 15.87
N SER A 890 -50.74 13.67 16.42
CA SER A 890 -51.88 13.03 17.10
C SER A 890 -52.69 12.13 16.16
N ALA A 891 -52.75 12.44 14.87
CA ALA A 891 -53.37 11.59 13.84
C ALA A 891 -52.53 10.34 13.52
N SER A 892 -51.24 10.35 13.87
CA SER A 892 -50.24 9.32 13.54
C SER A 892 -49.83 8.45 14.74
N ILE A 893 -50.55 8.53 15.87
CA ILE A 893 -50.27 7.70 17.07
C ILE A 893 -50.28 6.20 16.76
N SER A 894 -51.19 5.74 15.89
CA SER A 894 -51.21 4.35 15.44
C SER A 894 -49.97 3.97 14.62
N HIS A 895 -49.39 4.92 13.87
CA HIS A 895 -48.14 4.71 13.13
C HIS A 895 -46.92 4.71 14.05
N LEU A 896 -46.90 5.54 15.12
CA LEU A 896 -45.86 5.52 16.15
C LEU A 896 -45.82 4.17 16.89
N LEU A 897 -46.98 3.65 17.30
CA LEU A 897 -47.11 2.34 17.95
C LEU A 897 -46.71 1.19 17.02
N ASN A 898 -47.13 1.23 15.75
CA ASN A 898 -46.73 0.23 14.76
C ASN A 898 -45.22 0.29 14.45
N GLY A 899 -44.63 1.49 14.41
CA GLY A 899 -43.19 1.69 14.28
C GLY A 899 -42.42 1.09 15.45
N LEU A 900 -42.86 1.35 16.70
CA LEU A 900 -42.29 0.75 17.91
C LEU A 900 -42.36 -0.78 17.87
N ILE A 901 -43.51 -1.36 17.53
CA ILE A 901 -43.70 -2.81 17.41
C ILE A 901 -42.80 -3.41 16.33
N SER A 902 -42.55 -2.68 15.23
CA SER A 902 -41.69 -3.15 14.14
C SER A 902 -40.20 -3.08 14.46
N LEU A 903 -39.77 -2.17 15.33
CA LEU A 903 -38.36 -1.97 15.68
C LEU A 903 -37.89 -2.86 16.84
N LEU A 904 -38.78 -3.26 17.76
CA LEU A 904 -38.42 -4.11 18.90
C LEU A 904 -37.77 -5.44 18.48
N PRO A 905 -38.29 -6.20 17.49
CA PRO A 905 -37.62 -7.41 17.01
C PRO A 905 -36.28 -7.13 16.31
N THR A 906 -36.15 -5.99 15.62
CA THR A 906 -34.90 -5.58 14.98
C THR A 906 -33.84 -5.24 16.02
N TYR A 907 -34.22 -4.58 17.11
CA TYR A 907 -33.33 -4.31 18.25
C TYR A 907 -32.90 -5.60 18.95
N GLU A 908 -33.83 -6.51 19.25
CA GLU A 908 -33.51 -7.80 19.88
C GLU A 908 -32.56 -8.63 19.01
N LYS A 909 -32.74 -8.59 17.68
CA LYS A 909 -31.82 -9.22 16.74
C LYS A 909 -30.45 -8.54 16.74
N ALA A 910 -30.40 -7.21 16.61
CA ALA A 910 -29.14 -6.46 16.60
C ALA A 910 -28.34 -6.63 17.91
N ALA A 911 -29.02 -6.65 19.06
CA ALA A 911 -28.40 -6.90 20.35
C ALA A 911 -27.85 -8.34 20.46
N ALA A 912 -28.60 -9.34 19.99
CA ALA A 912 -28.13 -10.72 19.94
C ALA A 912 -26.93 -10.89 19.00
N ASP A 913 -26.97 -10.23 17.84
CA ASP A 913 -25.89 -10.23 16.85
C ASP A 913 -24.62 -9.57 17.43
N GLN A 914 -24.76 -8.49 18.20
CA GLN A 914 -23.63 -7.81 18.86
C GLN A 914 -23.05 -8.64 20.01
N THR A 915 -23.88 -9.25 20.86
CA THR A 915 -23.40 -10.18 21.90
C THR A 915 -22.72 -11.40 21.29
N HIS A 916 -23.19 -11.89 20.15
CA HIS A 916 -22.54 -12.98 19.41
C HIS A 916 -21.18 -12.53 18.85
N LEU A 917 -21.10 -11.31 18.31
CA LEU A 917 -19.85 -10.75 17.80
C LEU A 917 -18.81 -10.50 18.91
N GLU A 918 -19.25 -9.98 20.06
CA GLU A 918 -18.41 -9.81 21.26
C GLU A 918 -17.97 -11.17 21.83
N ALA A 919 -18.82 -12.19 21.77
CA ALA A 919 -18.46 -13.55 22.17
C ALA A 919 -17.43 -14.18 21.21
N LEU A 920 -17.58 -13.97 19.89
CA LEU A 920 -16.59 -14.41 18.88
C LEU A 920 -15.27 -13.64 19.03
N ARG A 921 -15.31 -12.33 19.29
CA ARG A 921 -14.09 -11.54 19.55
C ARG A 921 -13.39 -11.99 20.84
N ALA A 922 -14.16 -12.19 21.91
CA ALA A 922 -13.63 -12.67 23.17
C ALA A 922 -13.10 -14.11 23.09
N SER A 923 -13.63 -14.97 22.20
CA SER A 923 -13.08 -16.30 21.96
C SER A 923 -11.77 -16.24 21.18
N LEU A 924 -11.71 -15.38 20.14
CA LEU A 924 -10.49 -15.10 19.37
C LEU A 924 -9.36 -14.53 20.25
N ASP A 925 -9.69 -13.64 21.20
CA ASP A 925 -8.72 -13.07 22.15
C ASP A 925 -8.32 -14.07 23.26
N SER A 926 -9.12 -15.11 23.53
CA SER A 926 -8.85 -16.09 24.59
C SER A 926 -7.95 -17.26 24.17
N ASP A 927 -7.77 -17.46 22.86
CA ASP A 927 -6.98 -18.57 22.31
C ASP A 927 -5.47 -18.27 22.19
N GLU A 928 -4.99 -17.12 22.64
CA GLU A 928 -3.54 -16.86 22.74
C GLU A 928 -2.87 -17.61 23.91
N ASP A 929 -3.60 -18.25 24.84
CA ASP A 929 -3.03 -18.78 26.08
C ASP A 929 -3.40 -20.22 26.52
N GLU A 930 -4.07 -21.06 25.73
CA GLU A 930 -4.31 -22.48 26.11
C GLU A 930 -3.96 -23.52 25.02
N ASP A 931 -2.71 -23.95 25.02
CA ASP A 931 -2.30 -25.26 24.47
C ASP A 931 -2.37 -26.35 25.58
N GLU A 932 -3.25 -27.34 25.46
CA GLU A 932 -2.91 -28.78 25.30
C GLU A 932 -4.08 -29.76 25.58
N ASP A 933 -4.21 -30.71 24.65
CA ASP A 933 -4.61 -32.12 24.79
C ASP A 933 -6.08 -32.54 24.94
N GLU A 934 -6.64 -33.10 23.85
CA GLU A 934 -7.12 -34.49 23.87
C GLU A 934 -7.12 -35.14 22.47
N ASP A 935 -6.33 -36.20 22.30
CA ASP A 935 -6.29 -37.09 21.14
C ASP A 935 -7.66 -37.78 20.91
N ALA A 936 -8.30 -37.52 19.76
CA ALA A 936 -9.20 -38.46 19.11
C ALA A 936 -9.10 -38.36 17.59
N GLU A 937 -8.82 -39.48 16.92
CA GLU A 937 -8.73 -39.59 15.47
C GLU A 937 -10.01 -39.07 14.76
N GLY A 938 -9.91 -37.87 14.18
CA GLY A 938 -10.91 -37.26 13.31
C GLY A 938 -10.30 -36.01 12.67
N VAL A 939 -10.34 -35.93 11.34
CA VAL A 939 -9.90 -34.75 10.58
C VAL A 939 -11.04 -33.74 10.63
N GLU A 940 -11.07 -32.82 11.59
CA GLU A 940 -11.99 -31.67 11.58
C GLU A 940 -11.30 -30.39 12.10
N ASP A 941 -11.17 -29.43 11.18
CA ASP A 941 -11.38 -27.99 11.30
C ASP A 941 -10.85 -27.23 12.53
N VAL A 942 -9.62 -26.73 12.42
CA VAL A 942 -9.15 -25.52 13.13
C VAL A 942 -9.49 -24.25 12.30
N GLU A 943 -10.17 -24.39 11.15
CA GLU A 943 -10.60 -23.30 10.27
C GLU A 943 -12.05 -22.80 10.56
N ASN A 944 -12.75 -23.33 11.56
CA ASN A 944 -14.20 -23.06 11.70
C ASN A 944 -14.54 -21.71 12.34
N GLU A 945 -13.76 -21.18 13.28
CA GLU A 945 -14.17 -19.98 14.03
C GLU A 945 -13.88 -18.67 13.27
N ASP A 946 -12.70 -18.54 12.65
CA ASP A 946 -12.40 -17.44 11.70
C ASP A 946 -13.37 -17.41 10.52
N LYS A 947 -13.74 -18.60 10.05
CA LYS A 947 -14.68 -18.76 8.96
C LYS A 947 -16.12 -18.49 9.40
N GLU A 948 -16.50 -18.82 10.63
CA GLU A 948 -17.81 -18.46 11.20
C GLU A 948 -17.91 -16.95 11.44
N TYR A 949 -16.82 -16.29 11.87
CA TYR A 949 -16.73 -14.83 11.93
C TYR A 949 -16.89 -14.19 10.54
N LEU A 950 -16.11 -14.64 9.55
CA LEU A 950 -16.13 -14.13 8.18
C LEU A 950 -17.45 -14.46 7.44
N GLU A 951 -18.03 -15.65 7.65
CA GLU A 951 -19.34 -16.03 7.09
C GLU A 951 -20.47 -15.22 7.76
N PHE A 952 -20.37 -14.92 9.06
CA PHE A 952 -21.32 -14.05 9.75
C PHE A 952 -21.26 -12.60 9.22
N LEU A 953 -20.06 -12.05 9.02
CA LEU A 953 -19.86 -10.74 8.38
C LEU A 953 -20.40 -10.72 6.94
N ALA A 954 -20.06 -11.72 6.12
CA ALA A 954 -20.54 -11.83 4.74
C ALA A 954 -22.08 -11.98 4.66
N SER A 955 -22.71 -12.61 5.65
CA SER A 955 -24.18 -12.76 5.71
C SER A 955 -24.93 -11.46 6.01
N ARG A 956 -24.26 -10.43 6.55
CA ARG A 956 -24.83 -9.08 6.75
C ARG A 956 -24.85 -8.26 5.46
N ASP A 957 -23.92 -8.56 4.54
CA ASP A 957 -23.64 -7.78 3.33
C ASP A 957 -24.53 -8.18 2.13
N ASP A 958 -24.86 -9.48 2.02
CA ASP A 958 -25.63 -10.06 0.90
C ASP A 958 -27.12 -9.59 0.80
N GLY A 959 -27.56 -8.69 1.71
CA GLY A 959 -28.91 -8.14 1.75
C GLY A 959 -29.12 -6.87 0.90
N ALA A 960 -28.09 -6.34 0.26
CA ALA A 960 -28.15 -5.08 -0.50
C ALA A 960 -28.25 -5.24 -2.03
N SER A 961 -28.09 -6.45 -2.58
CA SER A 961 -27.94 -6.67 -4.04
C SER A 961 -29.19 -7.14 -4.79
N ASP A 962 -30.33 -7.40 -4.14
CA ASP A 962 -31.51 -7.97 -4.81
C ASP A 962 -32.75 -7.06 -4.76
N GLN A 963 -32.75 -5.99 -5.58
CA GLN A 963 -33.91 -5.53 -6.37
C GLN A 963 -33.60 -4.21 -7.11
N GLY A 964 -33.25 -4.31 -8.40
CA GLY A 964 -33.14 -3.14 -9.27
C GLY A 964 -32.62 -3.40 -10.68
N GLU A 965 -33.18 -4.35 -11.44
CA GLU A 965 -32.98 -4.35 -12.89
C GLU A 965 -33.76 -3.21 -13.56
N ALA A 966 -33.03 -2.44 -14.39
CA ALA A 966 -33.44 -1.46 -15.41
C ALA A 966 -33.62 0.01 -14.98
N ASP A 967 -32.56 0.82 -15.14
CA ASP A 967 -32.49 1.84 -16.21
C ASP A 967 -31.03 2.31 -16.41
N GLY A 968 -30.67 2.64 -17.65
CA GLY A 968 -29.30 2.98 -18.04
C GLY A 968 -28.89 4.42 -17.70
N GLY A 969 -27.67 4.59 -17.19
CA GLY A 969 -27.01 5.88 -17.02
C GLY A 969 -25.57 5.70 -16.52
N ASP A 970 -24.63 6.30 -17.26
CA ASP A 970 -23.18 6.36 -16.99
C ASP A 970 -22.82 6.75 -15.55
N GLY A 971 -21.75 6.13 -15.03
CA GLY A 971 -20.99 6.54 -13.85
C GLY A 971 -19.85 5.58 -13.58
N ASP A 972 -18.65 5.90 -14.08
CA ASP A 972 -17.36 5.36 -13.60
C ASP A 972 -17.29 5.56 -12.07
N ASP A 973 -17.07 4.50 -11.29
CA ASP A 973 -16.42 4.52 -9.96
C ASP A 973 -16.21 3.07 -9.47
N ASP A 974 -15.16 2.40 -9.97
CA ASP A 974 -14.60 1.16 -9.42
C ASP A 974 -13.18 1.46 -8.92
N PHE A 975 -13.02 2.01 -7.69
CA PHE A 975 -11.84 1.85 -6.81
C PHE A 975 -12.03 2.62 -5.49
N TYR A 976 -12.97 2.19 -4.65
CA TYR A 976 -12.85 2.41 -3.21
C TYR A 976 -12.92 1.04 -2.56
N ASP A 977 -11.98 0.77 -1.67
CA ASP A 977 -12.07 -0.34 -0.73
C ASP A 977 -13.44 -0.26 -0.06
N ASP A 978 -14.34 -1.20 -0.37
CA ASP A 978 -15.46 -1.54 0.51
C ASP A 978 -14.84 -2.39 1.65
N ASP A 979 -13.95 -1.75 2.42
CA ASP A 979 -14.00 -1.90 3.86
C ASP A 979 -15.31 -1.23 4.28
N ASP A 980 -16.42 -1.96 4.15
CA ASP A 980 -17.66 -1.65 4.87
C ASP A 980 -17.34 -1.95 6.36
N GLU A 981 -16.46 -1.12 6.92
CA GLU A 981 -16.28 -0.95 8.33
C GLU A 981 -17.67 -0.83 8.89
N GLY A 982 -18.03 -1.74 9.79
CA GLY A 982 -19.23 -1.62 10.61
C GLY A 982 -19.27 -0.21 11.17
N ALA A 983 -20.08 0.63 10.54
CA ALA A 983 -20.00 2.07 10.60
C ALA A 983 -19.64 2.58 11.99
N ASN A 984 -18.39 3.00 12.15
CA ASN A 984 -17.99 4.06 13.07
C ASN A 984 -18.63 3.97 14.47
N GLU A 985 -18.65 2.77 15.08
CA GLU A 985 -18.67 2.63 16.56
C GLU A 985 -17.22 2.79 17.06
N GLY A 986 -16.52 3.83 16.59
CA GLY A 986 -15.26 4.25 17.17
C GLY A 986 -15.55 4.76 18.57
N MET A 987 -15.21 3.97 19.60
CA MET A 987 -15.06 4.38 21.01
C MET A 987 -16.14 5.35 21.54
N PHE A 988 -17.37 5.28 21.03
CA PHE A 988 -18.46 6.15 21.44
C PHE A 988 -19.19 5.47 22.60
N GLU A 989 -18.69 5.65 23.82
CA GLU A 989 -19.45 5.34 25.03
C GLU A 989 -20.69 6.24 25.06
N SER A 990 -21.81 5.73 24.58
CA SER A 990 -23.07 6.44 24.55
C SER A 990 -23.64 6.46 25.98
N PRO A 991 -24.09 7.62 26.50
CA PRO A 991 -24.81 7.65 27.78
C PRO A 991 -26.10 6.80 27.79
N LEU A 992 -26.54 6.33 26.61
CA LEU A 992 -27.67 5.43 26.45
C LEU A 992 -27.29 3.97 26.68
N ASP A 993 -26.03 3.57 26.67
CA ASP A 993 -25.60 2.17 26.82
C ASP A 993 -26.01 1.59 28.18
N ASP A 994 -25.94 2.39 29.24
CA ASP A 994 -26.38 2.06 30.60
C ASP A 994 -27.91 2.01 30.79
N ALA A 995 -28.71 2.44 29.81
CA ALA A 995 -30.18 2.50 29.92
C ALA A 995 -30.87 1.19 29.50
N ASP A 996 -31.64 0.59 30.41
CA ASP A 996 -32.45 -0.61 30.13
C ASP A 996 -33.73 -0.25 29.34
N LEU A 997 -33.66 -0.52 28.04
CA LEU A 997 -34.71 -0.24 27.07
C LEU A 997 -36.04 -0.98 27.37
N HIS A 998 -35.97 -2.21 27.90
CA HIS A 998 -37.17 -3.01 28.16
C HIS A 998 -38.00 -2.42 29.32
N THR A 999 -37.33 -1.97 30.37
CA THR A 999 -37.97 -1.30 31.51
C THR A 999 -38.66 0.00 31.10
N GLN A 1000 -38.06 0.77 30.18
CA GLN A 1000 -38.61 2.04 29.71
C GLN A 1000 -39.78 1.88 28.72
N VAL A 1001 -39.72 0.89 27.85
CA VAL A 1001 -40.84 0.51 26.97
C VAL A 1001 -42.02 -0.01 27.79
N GLU A 1002 -41.77 -0.85 28.80
CA GLU A 1002 -42.81 -1.36 29.69
C GLU A 1002 -43.47 -0.24 30.51
N HIS A 1003 -42.69 0.72 31.00
CA HIS A 1003 -43.20 1.92 31.69
C HIS A 1003 -44.09 2.77 30.77
N THR A 1004 -43.61 3.05 29.54
CA THR A 1004 -44.35 3.83 28.54
C THR A 1004 -45.69 3.17 28.21
N LEU A 1005 -45.70 1.86 27.96
CA LEU A 1005 -46.90 1.09 27.63
C LEU A 1005 -47.89 0.97 28.79
N LYS A 1006 -47.42 1.01 30.04
CA LYS A 1006 -48.28 1.03 31.24
C LYS A 1006 -48.87 2.43 31.54
N SER A 1007 -48.24 3.49 31.04
CA SER A 1007 -48.65 4.88 31.27
C SER A 1007 -49.77 5.36 30.33
N LYS A 1008 -49.94 4.69 29.19
CA LYS A 1008 -50.99 4.88 28.18
C LYS A 1008 -52.13 3.87 28.37
#